data_AF-A0A7Y9HPI1-F1
#
_entry.id   AF-A0A7Y9HPI1-F1
#
_cell.length_a   1.000
_cell.length_b   1.000
_cell.length_c   1.000
_cell.angle_alpha   90.00
_cell.angle_beta   90.00
_cell.angle_gamma   90.00
#
_symmetry.space_group_name_H-M   'P 1'
#
loop_
_entity.id
_entity.type
_entity.pdbx_description
1 polymer ?
#
loop_
_entity_poly.entity_id
_entity_poly.type
_entity_poly.pdbx_seq_one_letter_code
_entity_poly.pdbx_strand_id
1 'polypeptide(L)'
;MAITAPVHADVLPVAPSIDDPDNFDAEADAFAAAQRPFGIQMNALGDNVYANALAVQSLAGAADANAQAAATSAGQAASSKSAALQAAQDAGAAAQAAADSATAAANASTSLTASSSSAVVLGNGAKVFTVPAGKQFPAGELLQFVSSGTPAARMFGTVASYAGTTLTATITQTEGPAGTYNDWTIAPGGARGPIGGTAGGQLTGALDELKGTAPASSATPDIWNAGGNYVPITQTANITGLPNAPQAGAKRTLKAESTFSVVSSANFYVHGGSTVINPGDELDVVADTASKFLVTVRRNNGAFQGVTGRVIQVLKQSVVWTAPVTGWYTIILIGAAGSGAVAIASSGARAAASGGSTGGMVIKTFFAVAGDTYTLALGAKGLGVTNTTVGNVAKNGNDATDSTFIGGSVSLTAGGGKKGNAAVGTTNSTVATGAAGGTASGGDFNFPGSASGSATVTLTAGAVNANAATGGAAVPYKGVANKSGDVVVSTNGTGGVQGASGGAGIGGKSGNVTVFGDASASAGASALAPSADATSSIGAAPVLDDFVSVLAAVPLQLLGAGTNAATNSASQSPGAGGGSGGVFTSPGTNANSGGAVMLGGTGGVTGYASSSGMTLISGSVIYGGASGGVSLSSNVNSSATLTSGDGGAAFAIIVSP
;
A
#
# COMPACT_ATOMS: atom_id res chain seq x y z
N MET A 1 -40.37 12.29 26.30
CA MET A 1 -41.08 13.50 26.82
C MET A 1 -40.57 13.76 28.23
N ALA A 2 -40.64 14.99 28.74
CA ALA A 2 -40.39 15.25 30.16
C ALA A 2 -41.64 14.90 30.98
N ILE A 3 -41.47 14.33 32.18
CA ILE A 3 -42.55 14.22 33.16
C ILE A 3 -42.75 15.61 33.76
N THR A 4 -44.00 16.03 33.88
CA THR A 4 -44.40 17.35 34.39
C THR A 4 -45.23 17.20 35.67
N ALA A 5 -45.23 18.22 36.53
CA ALA A 5 -46.07 18.22 37.72
C ALA A 5 -47.56 18.20 37.31
N PRO A 6 -48.43 17.46 38.02
CA PRO A 6 -49.87 17.51 37.81
C PRO A 6 -50.41 18.93 37.96
N VAL A 7 -51.32 19.32 37.07
CA VAL A 7 -52.10 20.56 37.23
C VAL A 7 -53.22 20.29 38.23
N HIS A 8 -53.27 21.05 39.32
CA HIS A 8 -54.35 20.97 40.28
C HIS A 8 -55.57 21.76 39.78
N ALA A 9 -56.77 21.22 39.98
CA ALA A 9 -58.00 22.00 39.87
C ALA A 9 -58.21 22.83 41.14
N ASP A 10 -58.82 24.00 40.99
CA ASP A 10 -59.18 24.85 42.12
C ASP A 10 -60.27 24.17 42.96
N VAL A 11 -60.26 24.42 44.27
CA VAL A 11 -61.32 23.90 45.16
C VAL A 11 -62.61 24.64 44.85
N LEU A 12 -63.71 23.89 44.61
CA LEU A 12 -65.02 24.49 44.42
C LEU A 12 -65.43 25.32 45.67
N PRO A 13 -66.22 26.40 45.50
CA PRO A 13 -66.83 27.13 46.60
C PRO A 13 -67.66 26.22 47.53
N VAL A 14 -68.05 26.77 48.68
CA VAL A 14 -69.07 26.14 49.54
C VAL A 14 -70.33 25.89 48.70
N ALA A 15 -70.88 24.68 48.82
CA ALA A 15 -72.10 24.31 48.12
C ALA A 15 -73.32 24.82 48.92
N PRO A 16 -74.33 25.41 48.26
CA PRO A 16 -75.45 26.07 48.92
C PRO A 16 -76.20 25.14 49.87
N SER A 17 -76.33 25.55 51.14
CA SER A 17 -76.96 24.76 52.19
C SER A 17 -78.35 25.27 52.58
N ILE A 18 -79.33 24.37 52.69
CA ILE A 18 -80.67 24.69 53.21
C ILE A 18 -80.66 25.12 54.68
N ASP A 19 -79.55 24.87 55.40
CA ASP A 19 -79.33 25.31 56.78
C ASP A 19 -78.78 26.76 56.87
N ASP A 20 -78.39 27.38 55.75
CA ASP A 20 -78.06 28.81 55.63
C ASP A 20 -78.92 29.48 54.54
N PRO A 21 -80.21 29.74 54.82
CA PRO A 21 -81.14 30.32 53.84
C PRO A 21 -80.84 31.79 53.51
N ASP A 22 -80.07 32.50 54.33
CA ASP A 22 -79.73 33.91 54.10
C ASP A 22 -78.64 34.07 53.03
N ASN A 23 -77.78 33.06 52.85
CA ASN A 23 -76.70 33.07 51.84
C ASN A 23 -76.93 32.13 50.64
N PHE A 24 -77.95 31.26 50.68
CA PHE A 24 -78.18 30.17 49.71
C PHE A 24 -78.03 30.56 48.23
N ASP A 25 -78.69 31.63 47.77
CA ASP A 25 -78.66 32.04 46.36
C ASP A 25 -77.25 32.50 45.92
N ALA A 26 -76.50 33.16 46.81
CA ALA A 26 -75.14 33.63 46.54
C ALA A 26 -74.13 32.48 46.49
N GLU A 27 -74.29 31.48 47.37
CA GLU A 27 -73.50 30.24 47.31
C GLU A 27 -73.85 29.41 46.06
N ALA A 28 -75.13 29.36 45.67
CA ALA A 28 -75.60 28.63 44.51
C ALA A 28 -75.02 29.18 43.19
N ASP A 29 -75.08 30.50 42.99
CA ASP A 29 -74.48 31.15 41.82
C ASP A 29 -72.96 30.99 41.79
N ALA A 30 -72.28 31.16 42.94
CA ALA A 30 -70.83 30.99 43.03
C ALA A 30 -70.40 29.54 42.72
N PHE A 31 -71.09 28.55 43.28
CA PHE A 31 -70.82 27.13 43.06
C PHE A 31 -71.09 26.73 41.59
N ALA A 32 -72.23 27.16 41.02
CA ALA A 32 -72.59 26.89 39.63
C ALA A 32 -71.60 27.53 38.65
N ALA A 33 -71.16 28.77 38.90
CA ALA A 33 -70.15 29.45 38.09
C ALA A 33 -68.80 28.71 38.11
N ALA A 34 -68.40 28.12 39.24
CA ALA A 34 -67.13 27.42 39.41
C ALA A 34 -67.08 26.02 38.76
N GLN A 35 -68.22 25.35 38.55
CA GLN A 35 -68.25 24.00 37.95
C GLN A 35 -67.64 23.95 36.54
N ARG A 36 -67.83 24.98 35.71
CA ARG A 36 -67.29 25.00 34.34
C ARG A 36 -65.76 25.15 34.28
N PRO A 37 -65.14 26.11 35.00
CA PRO A 37 -63.69 26.12 35.20
C PRO A 37 -63.13 24.81 35.75
N PHE A 38 -63.76 24.26 36.81
CA PHE A 38 -63.33 23.00 37.43
C PHE A 38 -63.31 21.82 36.44
N GLY A 39 -64.36 21.67 35.62
CA GLY A 39 -64.41 20.64 34.58
C GLY A 39 -63.30 20.78 33.53
N ILE A 40 -62.90 22.01 33.17
CA ILE A 40 -61.78 22.26 32.26
C ILE A 40 -60.45 21.89 32.91
N GLN A 41 -60.24 22.23 34.19
CA GLN A 41 -59.05 21.89 34.94
C GLN A 41 -58.90 20.38 35.16
N MET A 42 -60.00 19.68 35.47
CA MET A 42 -60.02 18.21 35.60
C MET A 42 -59.67 17.50 34.28
N ASN A 43 -60.14 18.01 33.14
CA ASN A 43 -59.72 17.48 31.83
C ASN A 43 -58.22 17.70 31.59
N ALA A 44 -57.69 18.90 31.89
CA ALA A 44 -56.27 19.20 31.76
C ALA A 44 -55.39 18.35 32.69
N LEU A 45 -55.87 17.98 33.88
CA LEU A 45 -55.24 17.01 34.76
C LEU A 45 -55.22 15.60 34.14
N GLY A 46 -56.33 15.18 33.53
CA GLY A 46 -56.41 13.91 32.79
C GLY A 46 -55.38 13.83 31.64
N ASP A 47 -55.32 14.87 30.81
CA ASP A 47 -54.34 14.99 29.72
C ASP A 47 -52.90 14.98 30.24
N ASN A 48 -52.63 15.68 31.36
CA ASN A 48 -51.32 15.71 32.00
C ASN A 48 -50.89 14.32 32.50
N VAL A 49 -51.77 13.60 33.20
CA VAL A 49 -51.51 12.25 33.71
C VAL A 49 -51.28 11.27 32.56
N TYR A 50 -52.06 11.37 31.48
CA TYR A 50 -51.88 10.54 30.28
C TYR A 50 -50.55 10.82 29.57
N ALA A 51 -50.19 12.10 29.37
CA ALA A 51 -48.90 12.49 28.79
C ALA A 51 -47.71 12.02 29.66
N ASN A 52 -47.82 12.11 30.98
CA ASN A 52 -46.83 11.59 31.92
C ASN A 52 -46.71 10.06 31.85
N ALA A 53 -47.82 9.32 31.68
CA ALA A 53 -47.79 7.87 31.52
C ALA A 53 -47.07 7.45 30.21
N LEU A 54 -47.34 8.14 29.09
CA LEU A 54 -46.61 7.95 27.84
C LEU A 54 -45.12 8.31 27.96
N ALA A 55 -44.79 9.35 28.73
CA ALA A 55 -43.41 9.71 29.02
C ALA A 55 -42.67 8.60 29.79
N VAL A 56 -43.29 8.02 30.82
CA VAL A 56 -42.76 6.88 31.58
C VAL A 56 -42.58 5.65 30.69
N GLN A 57 -43.57 5.31 29.85
CA GLN A 57 -43.46 4.18 28.91
C GLN A 57 -42.28 4.36 27.93
N SER A 58 -42.11 5.57 27.40
CA SER A 58 -40.99 5.90 26.51
C SER A 58 -39.62 5.84 27.22
N LEU A 59 -39.55 6.23 28.50
CA LEU A 59 -38.33 6.15 29.31
C LEU A 59 -37.99 4.70 29.66
N ALA A 60 -38.98 3.86 29.97
CA ALA A 60 -38.78 2.43 30.23
C ALA A 60 -38.21 1.71 29.00
N GLY A 61 -38.81 1.90 27.82
CA GLY A 61 -38.29 1.30 26.58
C GLY A 61 -36.87 1.78 26.21
N ALA A 62 -36.51 3.02 26.54
CA ALA A 62 -35.14 3.53 26.40
C ALA A 62 -34.17 2.89 27.40
N ALA A 63 -34.61 2.63 28.64
CA ALA A 63 -33.81 1.93 29.64
C ALA A 63 -33.57 0.46 29.24
N ASP A 64 -34.58 -0.24 28.74
CA ASP A 64 -34.46 -1.62 28.24
C ASP A 64 -33.52 -1.73 27.04
N ALA A 65 -33.58 -0.76 26.10
CA ALA A 65 -32.65 -0.69 24.98
C ALA A 65 -31.20 -0.45 25.44
N ASN A 66 -30.99 0.45 26.43
CA ASN A 66 -29.67 0.68 27.01
C ASN A 66 -29.13 -0.56 27.75
N ALA A 67 -29.99 -1.31 28.45
CA ALA A 67 -29.61 -2.56 29.11
C ALA A 67 -29.19 -3.65 28.10
N GLN A 68 -29.93 -3.79 27.00
CA GLN A 68 -29.58 -4.72 25.90
C GLN A 68 -28.27 -4.33 25.21
N ALA A 69 -28.03 -3.03 24.99
CA ALA A 69 -26.76 -2.54 24.46
C ALA A 69 -25.58 -2.86 25.40
N ALA A 70 -25.72 -2.59 26.71
CA ALA A 70 -24.71 -2.91 27.71
C ALA A 70 -24.40 -4.42 27.79
N ALA A 71 -25.43 -5.28 27.76
CA ALA A 71 -25.27 -6.73 27.72
C ALA A 71 -24.54 -7.20 26.45
N THR A 72 -24.83 -6.58 25.30
CA THR A 72 -24.15 -6.85 24.02
C THR A 72 -22.66 -6.49 24.09
N SER A 73 -22.33 -5.31 24.61
CA SER A 73 -20.93 -4.89 24.80
C SER A 73 -20.17 -5.79 25.78
N ALA A 74 -20.82 -6.27 26.85
CA ALA A 74 -20.21 -7.23 27.77
C ALA A 74 -19.92 -8.59 27.08
N GLY A 75 -20.83 -9.07 26.23
CA GLY A 75 -20.61 -10.27 25.41
C GLY A 75 -19.43 -10.11 24.43
N GLN A 76 -19.34 -8.96 23.75
CA GLN A 76 -18.20 -8.65 22.87
C GLN A 76 -16.87 -8.63 23.63
N ALA A 77 -16.82 -7.99 24.80
CA ALA A 77 -15.62 -7.95 25.64
C ALA A 77 -15.19 -9.35 26.11
N ALA A 78 -16.14 -10.23 26.44
CA ALA A 78 -15.87 -11.63 26.78
C ALA A 78 -15.28 -12.41 25.59
N SER A 79 -15.81 -12.23 24.39
CA SER A 79 -15.28 -12.84 23.16
C SER A 79 -13.84 -12.38 22.86
N SER A 80 -13.57 -11.07 22.98
CA SER A 80 -12.22 -10.51 22.80
C SER A 80 -11.22 -11.06 23.83
N LYS A 81 -11.64 -11.25 25.08
CA LYS A 81 -10.81 -11.88 26.11
C LYS A 81 -10.46 -13.33 25.73
N SER A 82 -11.42 -14.12 25.26
CA SER A 82 -11.18 -15.50 24.83
C SER A 82 -10.23 -15.58 23.63
N ALA A 83 -10.38 -14.69 22.64
CA ALA A 83 -9.47 -14.62 21.50
C ALA A 83 -8.03 -14.27 21.92
N ALA A 84 -7.84 -13.33 22.86
CA ALA A 84 -6.54 -12.98 23.40
C ALA A 84 -5.89 -14.14 24.17
N LEU A 85 -6.69 -14.93 24.92
CA LEU A 85 -6.21 -16.13 25.62
C LEU A 85 -5.80 -17.26 24.65
N GLN A 86 -6.46 -17.40 23.49
CA GLN A 86 -6.04 -18.35 22.46
C GLN A 86 -4.71 -17.92 21.83
N ALA A 87 -4.61 -16.67 21.38
CA ALA A 87 -3.38 -16.15 20.77
C ALA A 87 -2.15 -16.25 21.69
N ALA A 88 -2.34 -16.11 23.00
CA ALA A 88 -1.27 -16.32 23.99
C ALA A 88 -0.81 -17.79 24.09
N GLN A 89 -1.73 -18.76 23.95
CA GLN A 89 -1.40 -20.19 23.90
C GLN A 89 -0.69 -20.56 22.59
N ASP A 90 -1.19 -20.05 21.46
CA ASP A 90 -0.61 -20.29 20.13
C ASP A 90 0.84 -19.78 20.05
N ALA A 91 1.10 -18.59 20.62
CA ALA A 91 2.44 -18.02 20.74
C ALA A 91 3.37 -18.88 21.63
N GLY A 92 2.84 -19.45 22.72
CA GLY A 92 3.59 -20.38 23.58
C GLY A 92 3.95 -21.68 22.86
N ALA A 93 3.01 -22.25 22.10
CA ALA A 93 3.25 -23.45 21.29
C ALA A 93 4.28 -23.20 20.18
N ALA A 94 4.22 -22.04 19.51
CA ALA A 94 5.22 -21.64 18.52
C ALA A 94 6.63 -21.47 19.12
N ALA A 95 6.74 -20.91 20.32
CA ALA A 95 8.00 -20.77 21.04
C ALA A 95 8.62 -22.14 21.41
N GLN A 96 7.80 -23.11 21.87
CA GLN A 96 8.27 -24.47 22.14
C GLN A 96 8.78 -25.17 20.87
N ALA A 97 8.00 -25.13 19.78
CA ALA A 97 8.37 -25.74 18.50
C ALA A 97 9.67 -25.17 17.92
N ALA A 98 9.94 -23.87 18.12
CA ALA A 98 11.21 -23.25 17.77
C ALA A 98 12.39 -23.77 18.63
N ALA A 99 12.19 -23.95 19.94
CA ALA A 99 13.22 -24.50 20.85
C ALA A 99 13.53 -25.97 20.55
N ASP A 100 12.51 -26.77 20.26
CA ASP A 100 12.65 -28.17 19.85
C ASP A 100 13.42 -28.27 18.52
N SER A 101 13.11 -27.40 17.56
CA SER A 101 13.79 -27.32 16.26
C SER A 101 15.26 -26.93 16.39
N ALA A 102 15.58 -25.97 17.26
CA ALA A 102 16.96 -25.57 17.55
C ALA A 102 17.76 -26.72 18.20
N THR A 103 17.13 -27.45 19.12
CA THR A 103 17.73 -28.64 19.77
C THR A 103 17.97 -29.76 18.75
N ALA A 104 17.02 -30.03 17.87
CA ALA A 104 17.17 -31.01 16.79
C ALA A 104 18.31 -30.66 15.83
N ALA A 105 18.44 -29.38 15.44
CA ALA A 105 19.52 -28.90 14.57
C ALA A 105 20.91 -29.02 15.22
N ALA A 106 21.03 -28.70 16.51
CA ALA A 106 22.28 -28.89 17.27
C ALA A 106 22.68 -30.38 17.37
N ASN A 107 21.71 -31.26 17.66
CA ASN A 107 21.93 -32.71 17.71
C ASN A 107 22.35 -33.28 16.34
N ALA A 108 21.72 -32.81 15.24
CA ALA A 108 22.12 -33.21 13.89
C ALA A 108 23.58 -32.79 13.58
N SER A 109 23.95 -31.54 13.86
CA SER A 109 25.31 -31.02 13.63
C SER A 109 26.39 -31.81 14.40
N THR A 110 26.14 -32.14 15.67
CA THR A 110 27.07 -32.96 16.47
C THR A 110 27.14 -34.43 16.02
N SER A 111 26.19 -34.93 15.24
CA SER A 111 26.25 -36.29 14.66
C SER A 111 27.18 -36.38 13.44
N LEU A 112 27.41 -35.26 12.75
CA LEU A 112 28.21 -35.17 11.51
C LEU A 112 29.71 -34.93 11.77
N THR A 113 30.11 -34.56 12.99
CA THR A 113 31.51 -34.21 13.32
C THR A 113 32.10 -35.15 14.38
N ALA A 114 33.36 -35.54 14.22
CA ALA A 114 34.05 -36.44 15.15
C ALA A 114 35.50 -36.00 15.41
N SER A 115 36.04 -36.43 16.54
CA SER A 115 37.46 -36.32 16.87
C SER A 115 38.06 -37.72 17.07
N SER A 116 39.30 -37.91 16.63
CA SER A 116 40.03 -39.18 16.70
C SER A 116 41.46 -38.97 17.21
N SER A 117 41.80 -39.64 18.31
CA SER A 117 43.15 -39.64 18.88
C SER A 117 44.09 -40.71 18.28
N SER A 118 43.65 -41.45 17.28
CA SER A 118 44.48 -42.45 16.58
C SER A 118 45.69 -41.82 15.94
N ALA A 119 46.89 -42.33 16.25
CA ALA A 119 48.13 -41.95 15.60
C ALA A 119 48.16 -42.49 14.16
N VAL A 120 47.87 -41.63 13.19
CA VAL A 120 47.75 -41.98 11.76
C VAL A 120 48.78 -41.20 10.95
N VAL A 121 49.51 -41.93 10.09
CA VAL A 121 50.47 -41.34 9.14
C VAL A 121 49.71 -40.63 8.02
N LEU A 122 50.07 -39.37 7.76
CA LEU A 122 49.59 -38.61 6.62
C LEU A 122 50.03 -39.30 5.31
N GLY A 123 49.07 -39.85 4.57
CA GLY A 123 49.31 -40.41 3.24
C GLY A 123 48.08 -41.10 2.65
N ASN A 124 48.15 -41.46 1.37
CA ASN A 124 47.06 -42.14 0.65
C ASN A 124 46.83 -43.59 1.12
N GLY A 125 45.76 -44.21 0.64
CA GLY A 125 45.36 -45.59 0.90
C GLY A 125 44.42 -45.73 2.11
N ALA A 126 44.12 -46.97 2.49
CA ALA A 126 43.27 -47.23 3.66
C ALA A 126 43.91 -46.70 4.95
N LYS A 127 43.11 -46.04 5.79
CA LYS A 127 43.44 -45.59 7.16
C LYS A 127 42.31 -46.00 8.11
N VAL A 128 42.65 -46.21 9.37
CA VAL A 128 41.70 -46.56 10.43
C VAL A 128 41.80 -45.53 11.55
N PHE A 129 40.64 -45.05 12.01
CA PHE A 129 40.48 -44.05 13.06
C PHE A 129 39.54 -44.58 14.14
N THR A 130 39.86 -44.28 15.40
CA THR A 130 38.99 -44.52 16.54
C THR A 130 38.22 -43.24 16.82
N VAL A 131 36.92 -43.25 16.54
CA VAL A 131 35.99 -42.13 16.71
C VAL A 131 34.88 -42.51 17.72
N PRO A 132 34.14 -41.54 18.30
CA PRO A 132 32.94 -41.85 19.05
C PRO A 132 31.92 -42.66 18.23
N ALA A 133 31.12 -43.48 18.90
CA ALA A 133 30.01 -44.21 18.29
C ALA A 133 28.84 -43.28 17.91
N GLY A 134 27.97 -43.73 17.01
CA GLY A 134 26.73 -43.03 16.64
C GLY A 134 26.88 -41.83 15.69
N LYS A 135 27.98 -41.75 14.94
CA LYS A 135 28.22 -40.67 13.94
C LYS A 135 27.60 -41.01 12.58
N GLN A 136 27.21 -39.99 11.83
CA GLN A 136 26.63 -40.16 10.49
C GLN A 136 27.71 -40.29 9.41
N PHE A 137 28.45 -41.40 9.44
CA PHE A 137 29.48 -41.75 8.46
C PHE A 137 29.10 -43.04 7.71
N PRO A 138 28.12 -43.01 6.78
CA PRO A 138 27.77 -44.17 5.96
C PRO A 138 28.87 -44.50 4.94
N ALA A 139 28.96 -45.76 4.53
CA ALA A 139 29.94 -46.19 3.53
C ALA A 139 29.71 -45.48 2.18
N GLY A 140 30.81 -45.04 1.55
CA GLY A 140 30.80 -44.22 0.33
C GLY A 140 30.85 -42.71 0.56
N GLU A 141 30.47 -42.22 1.75
CA GLU A 141 30.47 -40.79 2.06
C GLU A 141 31.87 -40.17 2.00
N LEU A 142 31.98 -38.91 1.59
CA LEU A 142 33.26 -38.20 1.48
C LEU A 142 33.56 -37.46 2.78
N LEU A 143 34.72 -37.74 3.36
CA LEU A 143 35.18 -37.11 4.61
C LEU A 143 36.49 -36.35 4.40
N GLN A 144 36.57 -35.22 5.09
CA GLN A 144 37.80 -34.49 5.33
C GLN A 144 38.30 -34.80 6.76
N PHE A 145 39.61 -35.02 6.87
CA PHE A 145 40.32 -35.27 8.12
C PHE A 145 41.37 -34.16 8.27
N VAL A 146 41.44 -33.49 9.42
CA VAL A 146 42.35 -32.36 9.67
C VAL A 146 43.02 -32.55 11.03
N SER A 147 44.35 -32.44 11.11
CA SER A 147 45.04 -32.37 12.41
C SER A 147 44.70 -31.04 13.11
N SER A 148 44.21 -31.11 14.34
CA SER A 148 43.72 -29.93 15.07
C SER A 148 44.85 -28.96 15.45
N GLY A 149 46.01 -29.50 15.84
CA GLY A 149 47.23 -28.75 16.14
C GLY A 149 48.08 -28.46 14.90
N THR A 150 47.88 -29.16 13.78
CA THR A 150 48.49 -28.84 12.49
C THR A 150 47.43 -28.69 11.39
N PRO A 151 46.64 -27.60 11.32
CA PRO A 151 45.52 -27.46 10.37
C PRO A 151 45.89 -27.44 8.87
N ALA A 152 47.19 -27.47 8.55
CA ALA A 152 47.71 -27.68 7.20
C ALA A 152 47.83 -29.18 6.82
N ALA A 153 47.97 -30.08 7.80
CA ALA A 153 47.99 -31.52 7.60
C ALA A 153 46.55 -32.05 7.45
N ARG A 154 46.20 -32.44 6.22
CA ARG A 154 44.82 -32.79 5.82
C ARG A 154 44.80 -34.07 5.00
N MET A 155 43.72 -34.83 5.13
CA MET A 155 43.42 -35.96 4.26
C MET A 155 41.98 -35.87 3.74
N PHE A 156 41.77 -36.36 2.53
CA PHE A 156 40.47 -36.44 1.88
C PHE A 156 40.27 -37.87 1.37
N GLY A 157 39.09 -38.44 1.60
CA GLY A 157 38.81 -39.83 1.24
C GLY A 157 37.36 -40.23 1.45
N THR A 158 37.01 -41.45 1.02
CA THR A 158 35.67 -42.01 1.23
C THR A 158 35.64 -42.96 2.43
N VAL A 159 34.50 -43.02 3.13
CA VAL A 159 34.23 -44.06 4.13
C VAL A 159 34.22 -45.42 3.45
N ALA A 160 35.11 -46.33 3.87
CA ALA A 160 35.07 -47.73 3.47
C ALA A 160 34.15 -48.54 4.39
N SER A 161 34.21 -48.28 5.70
CA SER A 161 33.29 -48.83 6.70
C SER A 161 33.31 -48.01 7.99
N TYR A 162 32.20 -48.03 8.72
CA TYR A 162 32.11 -47.47 10.07
C TYR A 162 31.24 -48.41 10.93
N ALA A 163 31.79 -48.87 12.05
CA ALA A 163 31.10 -49.78 12.95
C ALA A 163 31.60 -49.60 14.40
N GLY A 164 30.67 -49.43 15.34
CA GLY A 164 31.00 -49.12 16.74
C GLY A 164 31.78 -47.81 16.83
N THR A 165 33.04 -47.89 17.25
CA THR A 165 33.99 -46.77 17.33
C THR A 165 35.04 -46.77 16.22
N THR A 166 35.01 -47.74 15.29
CA THR A 166 36.05 -47.91 14.27
C THR A 166 35.57 -47.36 12.93
N LEU A 167 36.25 -46.32 12.43
CA LEU A 167 36.06 -45.73 11.11
C LEU A 167 37.24 -46.13 10.20
N THR A 168 36.97 -46.84 9.10
CA THR A 168 37.95 -47.12 8.05
C THR A 168 37.63 -46.26 6.84
N ALA A 169 38.63 -45.51 6.35
CA ALA A 169 38.48 -44.62 5.20
C ALA A 169 39.59 -44.85 4.16
N THR A 170 39.24 -44.72 2.88
CA THR A 170 40.17 -44.81 1.75
C THR A 170 40.61 -43.39 1.39
N ILE A 171 41.81 -43.00 1.83
CA ILE A 171 42.37 -41.67 1.55
C ILE A 171 42.90 -41.61 0.12
N THR A 172 42.34 -40.70 -0.67
CA THR A 172 42.68 -40.48 -2.08
C THR A 172 43.60 -39.27 -2.28
N GLN A 173 43.67 -38.35 -1.31
CA GLN A 173 44.56 -37.20 -1.35
C GLN A 173 44.97 -36.73 0.06
N THR A 174 46.18 -36.18 0.17
CA THR A 174 46.69 -35.52 1.38
C THR A 174 47.29 -34.15 1.09
N GLU A 175 47.29 -33.26 2.09
CA GLU A 175 47.97 -31.97 2.08
C GLU A 175 48.79 -31.77 3.37
N GLY A 176 49.77 -30.87 3.32
CA GLY A 176 50.58 -30.47 4.47
C GLY A 176 51.91 -31.22 4.59
N PRO A 177 52.67 -30.96 5.67
CA PRO A 177 53.94 -31.63 5.94
C PRO A 177 53.72 -33.12 6.24
N ALA A 178 54.62 -33.99 5.75
CA ALA A 178 54.57 -35.41 6.05
C ALA A 178 54.85 -35.69 7.53
N GLY A 179 54.04 -36.55 8.16
CA GLY A 179 54.16 -36.87 9.58
C GLY A 179 53.07 -37.83 10.07
N THR A 180 53.09 -38.11 11.37
CA THR A 180 52.06 -38.89 12.07
C THR A 180 51.34 -37.96 13.04
N TYR A 181 50.02 -37.90 12.96
CA TYR A 181 49.19 -37.02 13.78
C TYR A 181 48.17 -37.84 14.58
N ASN A 182 47.79 -37.36 15.76
CA ASN A 182 46.97 -38.06 16.75
C ASN A 182 45.85 -37.17 17.33
N ASP A 183 45.37 -36.22 16.53
CA ASP A 183 44.49 -35.12 16.94
C ASP A 183 43.49 -34.75 15.83
N TRP A 184 43.00 -35.77 15.11
CA TRP A 184 42.19 -35.61 13.90
C TRP A 184 40.77 -35.13 14.20
N THR A 185 40.36 -33.99 13.67
CA THR A 185 38.95 -33.62 13.48
C THR A 185 38.48 -34.13 12.11
N ILE A 186 37.27 -34.71 12.09
CA ILE A 186 36.71 -35.46 10.96
C ILE A 186 35.28 -34.97 10.70
N ALA A 187 34.97 -34.62 9.45
CA ALA A 187 33.67 -34.09 9.03
C ALA A 187 33.39 -34.41 7.54
N PRO A 188 32.13 -34.34 7.07
CA PRO A 188 31.80 -34.33 5.65
C PRO A 188 32.65 -33.34 4.85
N GLY A 189 33.19 -33.81 3.72
CA GLY A 189 34.04 -33.02 2.83
C GLY A 189 33.56 -33.14 1.39
N GLY A 190 33.55 -32.03 0.66
CA GLY A 190 33.26 -32.09 -0.78
C GLY A 190 34.36 -32.86 -1.54
N ALA A 191 33.99 -33.49 -2.66
CA ALA A 191 34.97 -33.98 -3.62
C ALA A 191 35.81 -32.80 -4.11
N ARG A 192 37.09 -32.74 -3.73
CA ARG A 192 37.99 -31.69 -4.20
C ARG A 192 38.11 -31.79 -5.72
N GLY A 193 37.99 -30.67 -6.42
CA GLY A 193 38.37 -30.59 -7.83
C GLY A 193 39.82 -31.02 -8.07
N PRO A 194 40.19 -31.39 -9.31
CA PRO A 194 41.57 -31.72 -9.65
C PRO A 194 42.55 -30.65 -9.18
N ILE A 195 43.77 -31.05 -8.82
CA ILE A 195 44.86 -30.10 -8.60
C ILE A 195 44.98 -29.26 -9.87
N GLY A 196 44.84 -27.94 -9.74
CA GLY A 196 44.88 -27.02 -10.88
C GLY A 196 46.20 -27.16 -11.61
N GLY A 197 46.15 -27.69 -12.83
CA GLY A 197 47.31 -27.74 -13.72
C GLY A 197 47.87 -26.34 -13.95
N THR A 198 49.18 -26.23 -14.19
CA THR A 198 49.97 -24.99 -14.14
C THR A 198 49.71 -24.03 -15.31
N ALA A 199 48.46 -23.63 -15.49
CA ALA A 199 47.94 -22.71 -16.51
C ALA A 199 46.98 -21.64 -15.90
N GLY A 200 46.95 -21.52 -14.57
CA GLY A 200 46.08 -20.61 -13.82
C GLY A 200 46.66 -20.30 -12.44
N GLY A 201 47.91 -19.82 -12.40
CA GLY A 201 48.54 -19.38 -11.15
C GLY A 201 47.82 -18.17 -10.56
N GLN A 202 47.76 -18.10 -9.23
CA GLN A 202 47.22 -16.94 -8.50
C GLN A 202 48.01 -15.68 -8.88
N LEU A 203 47.38 -14.77 -9.62
CA LEU A 203 48.01 -13.50 -10.01
C LEU A 203 48.07 -12.55 -8.81
N THR A 204 49.26 -12.36 -8.25
CA THR A 204 49.57 -11.34 -7.23
C THR A 204 49.84 -9.96 -7.83
N GLY A 205 49.55 -9.76 -9.12
CA GLY A 205 49.67 -8.50 -9.86
C GLY A 205 48.62 -8.41 -10.97
N ALA A 206 48.70 -7.36 -11.78
CA ALA A 206 47.78 -7.16 -12.91
C ALA A 206 47.98 -8.21 -14.03
N LEU A 207 46.91 -8.50 -14.77
CA LEU A 207 46.99 -9.20 -16.04
C LEU A 207 47.11 -8.17 -17.16
N ASP A 208 48.33 -7.85 -17.58
CA ASP A 208 48.56 -6.94 -18.69
C ASP A 208 48.23 -7.63 -20.03
N GLU A 209 47.18 -7.18 -20.71
CA GLU A 209 46.80 -7.72 -22.01
C GLU A 209 47.77 -7.26 -23.12
N LEU A 210 48.37 -8.22 -23.83
CA LEU A 210 49.19 -7.93 -25.00
C LEU A 210 48.33 -7.26 -26.09
N LYS A 211 48.79 -6.10 -26.60
CA LYS A 211 48.19 -5.43 -27.77
C LYS A 211 48.58 -6.16 -29.06
N GLY A 212 47.61 -6.47 -29.90
CA GLY A 212 47.78 -7.06 -31.23
C GLY A 212 48.14 -6.04 -32.31
N THR A 213 48.48 -6.55 -33.50
CA THR A 213 48.62 -5.75 -34.72
C THR A 213 47.25 -5.47 -35.35
N ALA A 214 47.14 -4.45 -36.20
CA ALA A 214 45.89 -4.21 -36.92
C ALA A 214 45.74 -5.21 -38.08
N PRO A 215 44.64 -5.99 -38.15
CA PRO A 215 44.38 -6.88 -39.28
C PRO A 215 44.08 -6.09 -40.55
N ALA A 216 44.32 -6.70 -41.71
CA ALA A 216 44.07 -6.07 -43.01
C ALA A 216 42.58 -5.80 -43.25
N SER A 217 42.28 -4.64 -43.83
CA SER A 217 40.92 -4.18 -44.15
C SER A 217 40.14 -5.20 -44.99
N SER A 218 39.10 -5.79 -44.41
CA SER A 218 38.36 -6.90 -45.01
C SER A 218 36.92 -6.96 -44.48
N ALA A 219 36.00 -7.59 -45.23
CA ALA A 219 34.67 -7.94 -44.70
C ALA A 219 34.74 -9.01 -43.59
N THR A 220 35.84 -9.77 -43.54
CA THR A 220 36.14 -10.77 -42.52
C THR A 220 37.60 -10.62 -42.06
N PRO A 221 37.94 -9.65 -41.19
CA PRO A 221 39.31 -9.43 -40.72
C PRO A 221 39.75 -10.53 -39.75
N ASP A 222 41.02 -10.94 -39.84
CA ASP A 222 41.58 -11.98 -38.97
C ASP A 222 42.07 -11.41 -37.63
N ILE A 223 41.15 -11.30 -36.68
CA ILE A 223 41.43 -10.86 -35.31
C ILE A 223 42.14 -11.93 -34.45
N TRP A 224 42.31 -13.15 -34.96
CA TRP A 224 42.89 -14.26 -34.21
C TRP A 224 44.41 -14.33 -34.44
N ASN A 225 44.83 -14.23 -35.70
CA ASN A 225 46.25 -14.16 -36.09
C ASN A 225 46.87 -12.75 -35.94
N ALA A 226 46.06 -11.72 -35.63
CA ALA A 226 46.52 -10.39 -35.24
C ALA A 226 47.45 -10.38 -33.99
N GLY A 227 47.41 -11.45 -33.19
CA GLY A 227 48.13 -11.53 -31.91
C GLY A 227 47.48 -10.71 -30.80
N GLY A 228 47.96 -10.89 -29.57
CA GLY A 228 47.42 -10.21 -28.39
C GLY A 228 45.98 -10.59 -28.03
N ASN A 229 45.43 -9.94 -27.01
CA ASN A 229 44.00 -10.00 -26.67
C ASN A 229 43.25 -8.73 -27.09
N TYR A 230 43.95 -7.59 -27.10
CA TYR A 230 43.42 -6.27 -27.43
C TYR A 230 43.91 -5.84 -28.83
N VAL A 231 43.02 -5.77 -29.81
CA VAL A 231 43.36 -5.63 -31.24
C VAL A 231 42.84 -4.30 -31.81
N PRO A 232 43.71 -3.43 -32.37
CA PRO A 232 43.27 -2.20 -33.05
C PRO A 232 42.65 -2.53 -34.42
N ILE A 233 41.59 -1.81 -34.80
CA ILE A 233 40.86 -1.99 -36.07
C ILE A 233 40.85 -0.65 -36.83
N THR A 234 41.69 -0.56 -37.87
CA THR A 234 41.93 0.64 -38.70
C THR A 234 41.20 0.63 -40.04
N GLN A 235 40.27 -0.32 -40.24
CA GLN A 235 39.59 -0.52 -41.52
C GLN A 235 38.35 0.36 -41.71
N THR A 236 38.06 0.67 -42.98
CA THR A 236 36.81 1.33 -43.41
C THR A 236 35.81 0.36 -44.04
N ALA A 237 36.19 -0.91 -44.27
CA ALA A 237 35.29 -1.92 -44.82
C ALA A 237 34.27 -2.38 -43.76
N ASN A 238 33.04 -2.67 -44.19
CA ASN A 238 32.01 -3.21 -43.29
C ASN A 238 32.33 -4.66 -42.92
N ILE A 239 32.39 -4.97 -41.61
CA ILE A 239 32.59 -6.33 -41.10
C ILE A 239 31.26 -7.08 -41.14
N THR A 240 31.23 -8.24 -41.80
CA THR A 240 30.05 -9.12 -41.92
C THR A 240 30.25 -10.49 -41.26
N GLY A 241 31.48 -10.78 -40.83
CA GLY A 241 31.88 -12.02 -40.18
C GLY A 241 33.34 -12.00 -39.74
N LEU A 242 33.85 -13.14 -39.30
CA LEU A 242 35.26 -13.37 -38.93
C LEU A 242 35.69 -14.76 -39.44
N PRO A 243 36.99 -15.00 -39.68
CA PRO A 243 37.51 -16.35 -39.86
C PRO A 243 37.38 -17.16 -38.55
N ASN A 244 37.52 -18.48 -38.66
CA ASN A 244 37.33 -19.40 -37.53
C ASN A 244 38.26 -19.05 -36.35
N ALA A 245 37.70 -19.01 -35.13
CA ALA A 245 38.47 -18.89 -33.91
C ALA A 245 39.32 -20.14 -33.64
N PRO A 246 40.45 -20.03 -32.91
CA PRO A 246 41.28 -21.16 -32.51
C PRO A 246 40.52 -22.23 -31.71
N GLN A 247 39.50 -21.81 -30.95
CA GLN A 247 38.61 -22.66 -30.16
C GLN A 247 37.31 -21.92 -29.81
N ALA A 248 36.27 -22.67 -29.40
CA ALA A 248 35.13 -22.09 -28.71
C ALA A 248 35.57 -21.46 -27.37
N GLY A 249 34.86 -20.41 -26.93
CA GLY A 249 35.21 -19.61 -25.75
C GLY A 249 36.37 -18.62 -25.96
N ALA A 250 37.02 -18.59 -27.13
CA ALA A 250 38.06 -17.61 -27.44
C ALA A 250 37.50 -16.17 -27.43
N LYS A 251 38.28 -15.22 -26.91
CA LYS A 251 37.87 -13.81 -26.75
C LYS A 251 38.89 -12.83 -27.32
N ARG A 252 38.40 -11.70 -27.84
CA ARG A 252 39.20 -10.54 -28.27
C ARG A 252 38.45 -9.26 -27.93
N THR A 253 39.19 -8.26 -27.45
CA THR A 253 38.72 -6.88 -27.33
C THR A 253 39.22 -6.13 -28.55
N LEU A 254 38.33 -5.63 -29.40
CA LEU A 254 38.70 -4.82 -30.56
C LEU A 254 38.55 -3.33 -30.21
N LYS A 255 39.45 -2.46 -30.67
CA LYS A 255 39.26 -1.00 -30.63
C LYS A 255 39.20 -0.43 -32.04
N ALA A 256 38.13 0.29 -32.37
CA ALA A 256 38.03 1.04 -33.61
C ALA A 256 38.98 2.25 -33.59
N GLU A 257 39.84 2.36 -34.60
CA GLU A 257 40.68 3.54 -34.86
C GLU A 257 40.14 4.34 -36.09
N SER A 258 39.06 3.85 -36.72
CA SER A 258 38.36 4.40 -37.90
C SER A 258 36.85 4.12 -37.86
N THR A 259 36.05 4.76 -38.73
CA THR A 259 34.60 4.48 -38.87
C THR A 259 34.35 3.33 -39.85
N PHE A 260 33.54 2.35 -39.45
CA PHE A 260 33.07 1.22 -40.28
C PHE A 260 31.73 0.68 -39.76
N SER A 261 30.99 -0.10 -40.55
CA SER A 261 29.78 -0.79 -40.06
C SER A 261 30.09 -2.23 -39.65
N VAL A 262 29.38 -2.74 -38.66
CA VAL A 262 29.39 -4.15 -38.26
C VAL A 262 27.98 -4.69 -38.49
N VAL A 263 27.89 -5.70 -39.35
CA VAL A 263 26.62 -6.22 -39.88
C VAL A 263 26.34 -7.58 -39.27
N SER A 264 25.24 -7.68 -38.53
CA SER A 264 24.83 -8.92 -37.86
C SER A 264 24.41 -9.98 -38.89
N SER A 265 24.88 -11.22 -38.73
CA SER A 265 24.59 -12.36 -39.62
C SER A 265 24.42 -13.66 -38.83
N ALA A 266 23.99 -14.73 -39.49
CA ALA A 266 23.67 -16.01 -38.85
C ALA A 266 24.83 -16.68 -38.06
N ASN A 267 26.08 -16.27 -38.33
CA ASN A 267 27.29 -16.75 -37.66
C ASN A 267 28.06 -15.62 -36.95
N PHE A 268 27.58 -14.37 -36.99
CA PHE A 268 28.28 -13.21 -36.45
C PHE A 268 27.23 -12.25 -35.87
N TYR A 269 26.83 -12.53 -34.63
CA TYR A 269 25.69 -11.92 -33.98
C TYR A 269 26.09 -10.67 -33.18
N VAL A 270 25.66 -9.51 -33.64
CA VAL A 270 25.88 -8.23 -32.96
C VAL A 270 24.74 -7.96 -31.98
N HIS A 271 25.07 -7.74 -30.71
CA HIS A 271 24.09 -7.32 -29.70
C HIS A 271 23.53 -5.94 -30.05
N GLY A 272 22.20 -5.83 -30.14
CA GLY A 272 21.51 -4.63 -30.65
C GLY A 272 21.36 -4.58 -32.18
N GLY A 273 21.87 -5.58 -32.92
CA GLY A 273 21.79 -5.65 -34.37
C GLY A 273 22.92 -4.89 -35.10
N SER A 274 22.82 -4.82 -36.42
CA SER A 274 23.81 -4.17 -37.28
C SER A 274 23.96 -2.69 -36.94
N THR A 275 25.21 -2.19 -36.80
CA THR A 275 25.45 -0.82 -36.33
C THR A 275 26.72 -0.21 -36.92
N VAL A 276 26.79 1.13 -36.98
CA VAL A 276 27.99 1.89 -37.37
C VAL A 276 28.87 2.10 -36.14
N ILE A 277 30.14 1.74 -36.24
CA ILE A 277 31.19 1.89 -35.22
C ILE A 277 31.99 3.17 -35.52
N ASN A 278 32.35 3.93 -34.49
CA ASN A 278 33.12 5.16 -34.60
C ASN A 278 34.51 5.03 -33.94
N PRO A 279 35.49 5.88 -34.32
CA PRO A 279 36.80 5.92 -33.67
C PRO A 279 36.71 6.01 -32.14
N GLY A 280 37.43 5.11 -31.48
CA GLY A 280 37.47 4.94 -30.04
C GLY A 280 36.50 3.88 -29.48
N ASP A 281 35.40 3.56 -30.19
CA ASP A 281 34.47 2.49 -29.78
C ASP A 281 35.20 1.13 -29.67
N GLU A 282 34.76 0.29 -28.74
CA GLU A 282 35.32 -1.05 -28.52
C GLU A 282 34.29 -2.14 -28.82
N LEU A 283 34.77 -3.32 -29.21
CA LEU A 283 33.95 -4.49 -29.54
C LEU A 283 34.49 -5.72 -28.82
N ASP A 284 33.72 -6.25 -27.89
CA ASP A 284 34.05 -7.50 -27.20
C ASP A 284 33.52 -8.66 -28.04
N VAL A 285 34.44 -9.44 -28.64
CA VAL A 285 34.12 -10.60 -29.47
C VAL A 285 34.34 -11.88 -28.67
N VAL A 286 33.33 -12.75 -28.66
CA VAL A 286 33.39 -14.09 -28.05
C VAL A 286 33.00 -15.13 -29.09
N ALA A 287 33.84 -16.15 -29.28
CA ALA A 287 33.52 -17.32 -30.09
C ALA A 287 32.59 -18.26 -29.30
N ASP A 288 31.30 -18.32 -29.64
CA ASP A 288 30.33 -19.30 -29.12
C ASP A 288 30.66 -20.71 -29.63
N THR A 289 30.97 -20.81 -30.93
CA THR A 289 31.68 -21.94 -31.52
C THR A 289 32.86 -21.42 -32.33
N ALA A 290 33.72 -22.31 -32.84
CA ALA A 290 34.84 -21.90 -33.70
C ALA A 290 34.41 -21.06 -34.92
N SER A 291 33.15 -21.18 -35.39
CA SER A 291 32.61 -20.44 -36.53
C SER A 291 31.39 -19.57 -36.20
N LYS A 292 31.07 -19.36 -34.91
CA LYS A 292 29.98 -18.50 -34.45
C LYS A 292 30.46 -17.49 -33.42
N PHE A 293 30.14 -16.22 -33.64
CA PHE A 293 30.64 -15.12 -32.81
C PHE A 293 29.50 -14.30 -32.22
N LEU A 294 29.63 -13.96 -30.95
CA LEU A 294 28.83 -12.97 -30.24
C LEU A 294 29.67 -11.69 -30.14
N VAL A 295 29.09 -10.54 -30.49
CA VAL A 295 29.78 -9.24 -30.51
C VAL A 295 28.98 -8.22 -29.69
N THR A 296 29.62 -7.67 -28.66
CA THR A 296 29.07 -6.58 -27.84
C THR A 296 29.84 -5.29 -28.13
N VAL A 297 29.14 -4.19 -28.41
CA VAL A 297 29.76 -2.89 -28.73
C VAL A 297 29.72 -1.96 -27.52
N ARG A 298 30.88 -1.51 -27.04
CA ARG A 298 31.03 -0.50 -25.99
C ARG A 298 31.37 0.85 -26.62
N ARG A 299 30.50 1.85 -26.43
CA ARG A 299 30.63 3.17 -27.08
C ARG A 299 31.56 4.11 -26.32
N ASN A 300 32.39 4.86 -27.05
CA ASN A 300 33.37 5.81 -26.51
C ASN A 300 32.80 7.23 -26.28
N ASN A 301 31.53 7.47 -26.60
CA ASN A 301 30.94 8.81 -26.58
C ASN A 301 30.56 9.35 -25.18
N GLY A 302 30.91 8.64 -24.10
CA GLY A 302 30.65 9.05 -22.70
C GLY A 302 29.18 9.07 -22.27
N ALA A 303 28.24 8.96 -23.21
CA ALA A 303 26.83 8.76 -22.94
C ALA A 303 26.60 7.30 -22.51
N PHE A 304 26.02 7.10 -21.33
CA PHE A 304 25.62 5.80 -20.81
C PHE A 304 24.46 5.21 -21.65
N GLN A 305 24.79 4.68 -22.83
CA GLN A 305 23.88 3.87 -23.64
C GLN A 305 23.79 2.47 -23.06
N GLY A 306 22.62 2.10 -22.56
CA GLY A 306 22.36 0.78 -22.00
C GLY A 306 23.11 0.53 -20.69
N VAL A 307 22.64 1.14 -19.60
CA VAL A 307 22.59 0.37 -18.35
C VAL A 307 21.69 -0.83 -18.63
N THR A 308 22.13 -2.05 -18.32
CA THR A 308 21.35 -3.28 -18.51
C THR A 308 20.22 -3.35 -17.48
N GLY A 309 19.22 -2.49 -17.65
CA GLY A 309 18.13 -2.26 -16.71
C GLY A 309 16.96 -1.55 -17.39
N ARG A 310 15.75 -2.01 -17.05
CA ARG A 310 14.48 -1.62 -17.67
C ARG A 310 14.29 -0.10 -17.71
N VAL A 311 14.02 0.48 -18.88
CA VAL A 311 13.74 1.91 -18.98
C VAL A 311 12.30 2.17 -18.52
N ILE A 312 12.13 3.05 -17.53
CA ILE A 312 10.83 3.41 -16.96
C ILE A 312 10.40 4.79 -17.44
N GLN A 313 9.23 4.87 -18.07
CA GLN A 313 8.63 6.11 -18.57
C GLN A 313 7.33 6.40 -17.82
N VAL A 314 7.19 7.62 -17.28
CA VAL A 314 5.97 8.07 -16.58
C VAL A 314 5.25 9.10 -17.44
N LEU A 315 4.15 8.69 -18.05
CA LEU A 315 3.36 9.50 -18.98
C LEU A 315 2.21 10.20 -18.23
N LYS A 316 2.25 11.54 -18.25
CA LYS A 316 1.34 12.44 -17.50
C LYS A 316 0.40 13.25 -18.41
N GLN A 317 0.45 13.01 -19.71
CA GLN A 317 -0.40 13.62 -20.73
C GLN A 317 -0.80 12.56 -21.75
N SER A 318 -1.95 12.74 -22.41
CA SER A 318 -2.35 11.92 -23.55
C SER A 318 -1.34 12.05 -24.68
N VAL A 319 -0.95 10.94 -25.31
CA VAL A 319 0.13 10.89 -26.30
C VAL A 319 -0.01 9.63 -27.17
N VAL A 320 0.44 9.70 -28.43
CA VAL A 320 0.74 8.48 -29.21
C VAL A 320 2.14 8.04 -28.79
N TRP A 321 2.21 6.97 -28.00
CA TRP A 321 3.46 6.37 -27.56
C TRP A 321 3.97 5.39 -28.61
N THR A 322 5.26 5.46 -28.94
CA THR A 322 5.92 4.54 -29.88
C THR A 322 6.88 3.65 -29.11
N ALA A 323 6.83 2.34 -29.34
CA ALA A 323 7.74 1.39 -28.72
C ALA A 323 9.20 1.64 -29.17
N PRO A 324 10.14 2.00 -28.27
CA PRO A 324 11.53 2.31 -28.66
C PRO A 324 12.39 1.08 -29.00
N VAL A 325 12.02 -0.12 -28.54
CA VAL A 325 12.73 -1.38 -28.77
C VAL A 325 11.75 -2.52 -29.01
N THR A 326 12.23 -3.65 -29.53
CA THR A 326 11.41 -4.87 -29.69
C THR A 326 11.53 -5.73 -28.44
N GLY A 327 10.41 -6.09 -27.80
CA GLY A 327 10.41 -6.97 -26.63
C GLY A 327 9.15 -6.89 -25.77
N TRP A 328 9.27 -7.37 -24.53
CA TRP A 328 8.18 -7.40 -23.55
C TRP A 328 8.13 -6.13 -22.73
N TYR A 329 7.03 -5.39 -22.84
CA TYR A 329 6.70 -4.22 -22.07
C TYR A 329 5.70 -4.55 -20.96
N THR A 330 5.75 -3.78 -19.87
CA THR A 330 4.69 -3.75 -18.86
C THR A 330 4.16 -2.33 -18.71
N ILE A 331 2.85 -2.15 -18.85
CA ILE A 331 2.16 -0.88 -18.56
C ILE A 331 1.31 -0.99 -17.30
N ILE A 332 1.38 0.05 -16.47
CA ILE A 332 0.48 0.32 -15.35
C ILE A 332 -0.30 1.58 -15.72
N LEU A 333 -1.62 1.47 -15.92
CA LEU A 333 -2.51 2.56 -16.29
C LEU A 333 -3.43 2.91 -15.12
N ILE A 334 -3.43 4.18 -14.70
CA ILE A 334 -4.24 4.70 -13.60
C ILE A 334 -5.33 5.64 -14.14
N GLY A 335 -6.59 5.34 -13.80
CA GLY A 335 -7.73 6.21 -14.07
C GLY A 335 -7.71 7.45 -13.17
N ALA A 336 -8.21 8.59 -13.66
CA ALA A 336 -8.32 9.79 -12.84
C ALA A 336 -9.41 9.64 -11.76
N ALA A 337 -9.32 10.42 -10.69
CA ALA A 337 -10.25 10.35 -9.56
C ALA A 337 -11.30 11.47 -9.58
N GLY A 338 -12.48 11.18 -9.03
CA GLY A 338 -13.53 12.16 -8.79
C GLY A 338 -13.19 13.10 -7.63
N SER A 339 -13.82 14.26 -7.59
CA SER A 339 -13.73 15.18 -6.44
C SER A 339 -14.82 14.90 -5.39
N GLY A 340 -14.55 15.27 -4.14
CA GLY A 340 -15.54 15.29 -3.06
C GLY A 340 -16.64 16.34 -3.24
N ALA A 341 -17.64 16.28 -2.37
CA ALA A 341 -18.80 17.17 -2.39
C ALA A 341 -18.70 18.32 -1.37
N VAL A 342 -19.64 19.25 -1.45
CA VAL A 342 -19.80 20.38 -0.53
C VAL A 342 -21.25 20.47 -0.04
N ALA A 343 -21.46 20.58 1.28
CA ALA A 343 -22.77 20.77 1.88
C ALA A 343 -22.75 21.91 2.94
N ILE A 344 -23.60 22.92 2.77
CA ILE A 344 -23.88 23.95 3.77
C ILE A 344 -25.32 23.77 4.27
N ALA A 345 -25.51 23.79 5.58
CA ALA A 345 -26.79 23.81 6.25
C ALA A 345 -26.92 25.04 7.16
N SER A 346 -28.12 25.61 7.27
CA SER A 346 -28.46 26.65 8.25
C SER A 346 -29.79 26.35 8.94
N SER A 347 -30.09 27.10 10.01
CA SER A 347 -31.39 27.09 10.69
C SER A 347 -31.83 25.70 11.17
N GLY A 348 -30.89 24.88 11.65
CA GLY A 348 -31.16 23.55 12.22
C GLY A 348 -31.22 22.39 11.20
N ALA A 349 -30.99 22.64 9.92
CA ALA A 349 -30.71 21.57 8.96
C ALA A 349 -29.34 20.89 9.23
N ARG A 350 -29.15 19.69 8.67
CA ARG A 350 -27.91 18.90 8.78
C ARG A 350 -27.17 18.89 7.44
N ALA A 351 -25.83 18.83 7.46
CA ALA A 351 -25.01 18.73 6.25
C ALA A 351 -24.21 17.42 6.23
N ALA A 352 -24.29 16.70 5.12
CA ALA A 352 -23.49 15.52 4.85
C ALA A 352 -22.80 15.65 3.48
N ALA A 353 -21.49 15.35 3.41
CA ALA A 353 -20.71 15.38 2.18
C ALA A 353 -19.73 14.20 2.13
N SER A 354 -19.80 13.37 1.08
CA SER A 354 -18.80 12.33 0.84
C SER A 354 -17.62 12.85 0.00
N GLY A 355 -16.45 12.25 0.21
CA GLY A 355 -15.30 12.42 -0.67
C GLY A 355 -15.50 11.76 -2.03
N GLY A 356 -14.63 12.08 -2.98
CA GLY A 356 -14.59 11.41 -4.27
C GLY A 356 -14.02 10.00 -4.18
N SER A 357 -14.25 9.21 -5.23
CA SER A 357 -13.68 7.87 -5.41
C SER A 357 -12.54 7.87 -6.44
N THR A 358 -11.68 6.85 -6.40
CA THR A 358 -10.54 6.74 -7.32
C THR A 358 -10.91 6.08 -8.64
N GLY A 359 -10.12 6.35 -9.67
CA GLY A 359 -10.17 5.57 -10.90
C GLY A 359 -9.62 4.16 -10.71
N GLY A 360 -9.88 3.29 -11.68
CA GLY A 360 -9.33 1.94 -11.70
C GLY A 360 -7.81 1.92 -11.91
N MET A 361 -7.19 0.78 -11.63
CA MET A 361 -5.83 0.46 -12.03
C MET A 361 -5.82 -0.77 -12.93
N VAL A 362 -5.16 -0.67 -14.07
CA VAL A 362 -4.97 -1.78 -15.02
C VAL A 362 -3.48 -2.04 -15.19
N ILE A 363 -3.05 -3.30 -15.10
CA ILE A 363 -1.68 -3.72 -15.39
C ILE A 363 -1.71 -4.72 -16.55
N LYS A 364 -0.88 -4.50 -17.57
CA LYS A 364 -0.75 -5.37 -18.74
C LYS A 364 0.71 -5.59 -19.09
N THR A 365 1.09 -6.84 -19.31
CA THR A 365 2.34 -7.21 -19.98
C THR A 365 2.04 -7.57 -21.44
N PHE A 366 2.77 -6.98 -22.38
CA PHE A 366 2.53 -7.15 -23.81
C PHE A 366 3.85 -7.13 -24.59
N PHE A 367 3.88 -7.82 -25.73
CA PHE A 367 5.00 -7.74 -26.66
C PHE A 367 4.75 -6.63 -27.67
N ALA A 368 5.79 -5.85 -27.98
CA ALA A 368 5.77 -4.82 -29.02
C ALA A 368 7.06 -4.89 -29.87
N VAL A 369 6.96 -4.48 -31.12
CA VAL A 369 8.08 -4.30 -32.05
C VAL A 369 8.52 -2.83 -32.03
N ALA A 370 9.82 -2.57 -32.16
CA ALA A 370 10.34 -1.20 -32.26
C ALA A 370 9.65 -0.45 -33.41
N GLY A 371 8.95 0.65 -33.10
CA GLY A 371 8.15 1.42 -34.04
C GLY A 371 6.63 1.20 -33.94
N ASP A 372 6.14 0.19 -33.23
CA ASP A 372 4.71 0.02 -32.95
C ASP A 372 4.15 1.22 -32.18
N THR A 373 2.95 1.68 -32.53
CA THR A 373 2.31 2.85 -31.92
C THR A 373 1.05 2.52 -31.14
N TYR A 374 0.89 3.19 -29.99
CA TYR A 374 -0.19 2.98 -29.04
C TYR A 374 -0.73 4.34 -28.59
N THR A 375 -2.04 4.55 -28.70
CA THR A 375 -2.70 5.76 -28.23
C THR A 375 -2.95 5.65 -26.73
N LEU A 376 -2.23 6.47 -25.94
CA LEU A 376 -2.56 6.73 -24.54
C LEU A 376 -3.50 7.94 -24.48
N ALA A 377 -4.74 7.73 -24.03
CA ALA A 377 -5.62 8.80 -23.59
C ALA A 377 -5.72 8.77 -22.06
N LEU A 378 -5.35 9.86 -21.40
CA LEU A 378 -5.49 10.00 -19.95
C LEU A 378 -6.79 10.71 -19.61
N GLY A 379 -7.54 10.13 -18.67
CA GLY A 379 -8.78 10.69 -18.17
C GLY A 379 -8.59 12.06 -17.50
N ALA A 380 -9.55 12.97 -17.72
CA ALA A 380 -9.62 14.22 -16.99
C ALA A 380 -10.07 13.96 -15.55
N LYS A 381 -9.43 14.64 -14.60
CA LYS A 381 -9.75 14.54 -13.18
C LYS A 381 -11.07 15.23 -12.83
N GLY A 382 -11.75 14.74 -11.81
CA GLY A 382 -12.89 15.44 -11.23
C GLY A 382 -12.42 16.77 -10.63
N LEU A 383 -12.82 17.89 -11.25
CA LEU A 383 -12.47 19.23 -10.78
C LEU A 383 -13.10 19.50 -9.40
N GLY A 384 -12.41 20.25 -8.55
CA GLY A 384 -12.92 20.69 -7.25
C GLY A 384 -14.22 21.48 -7.37
N VAL A 385 -15.00 21.51 -6.28
CA VAL A 385 -16.27 22.24 -6.21
C VAL A 385 -16.27 23.22 -5.04
N THR A 386 -16.47 24.49 -5.36
CA THR A 386 -16.66 25.56 -4.37
C THR A 386 -18.13 25.97 -4.26
N ASN A 387 -18.55 26.32 -3.04
CA ASN A 387 -19.79 27.01 -2.73
C ASN A 387 -19.47 28.23 -1.84
N THR A 388 -20.09 29.38 -2.13
CA THR A 388 -19.96 30.64 -1.39
C THR A 388 -21.32 31.19 -0.93
N THR A 389 -22.40 30.46 -1.20
CA THR A 389 -23.78 30.91 -1.00
C THR A 389 -24.25 30.66 0.43
N VAL A 390 -25.07 31.58 0.97
CA VAL A 390 -25.70 31.45 2.29
C VAL A 390 -26.87 30.47 2.24
N GLY A 391 -26.99 29.60 3.25
CA GLY A 391 -28.16 28.75 3.48
C GLY A 391 -27.99 27.29 3.09
N ASN A 392 -29.12 26.57 3.00
CA ASN A 392 -29.18 25.14 2.73
C ASN A 392 -28.82 24.81 1.27
N VAL A 393 -27.57 24.39 1.04
CA VAL A 393 -27.04 24.10 -0.31
C VAL A 393 -26.21 22.82 -0.29
N ALA A 394 -26.66 21.83 -1.07
CA ALA A 394 -25.90 20.62 -1.39
C ALA A 394 -25.32 20.74 -2.82
N LYS A 395 -24.02 20.49 -2.97
CA LYS A 395 -23.31 20.49 -4.25
C LYS A 395 -22.42 19.25 -4.35
N ASN A 396 -22.81 18.31 -5.20
CA ASN A 396 -21.99 17.12 -5.50
C ASN A 396 -20.66 17.54 -6.14
N GLY A 397 -19.65 16.67 -6.07
CA GLY A 397 -18.38 16.84 -6.78
C GLY A 397 -18.52 16.64 -8.29
N ASN A 398 -17.39 16.50 -8.99
CA ASN A 398 -17.32 16.16 -10.40
C ASN A 398 -16.73 14.76 -10.60
N ASP A 399 -17.28 14.00 -11.55
CA ASP A 399 -16.74 12.71 -11.96
C ASP A 399 -15.44 12.91 -12.77
N ALA A 400 -14.53 11.95 -12.69
CA ALA A 400 -13.44 11.82 -13.64
C ALA A 400 -13.89 11.05 -14.90
N THR A 401 -13.19 11.29 -16.01
CA THR A 401 -13.31 10.47 -17.23
C THR A 401 -12.29 9.34 -17.25
N ASP A 402 -12.53 8.36 -18.13
CA ASP A 402 -11.75 7.13 -18.22
C ASP A 402 -10.39 7.35 -18.92
N SER A 403 -9.37 6.62 -18.49
CA SER A 403 -8.08 6.51 -19.20
C SER A 403 -8.06 5.26 -20.07
N THR A 404 -7.50 5.33 -21.28
CA THR A 404 -7.33 4.18 -22.17
C THR A 404 -5.91 4.08 -22.76
N PHE A 405 -5.47 2.86 -23.04
CA PHE A 405 -4.24 2.59 -23.79
C PHE A 405 -4.54 1.54 -24.87
N ILE A 406 -4.48 1.95 -26.14
CA ILE A 406 -4.98 1.17 -27.27
C ILE A 406 -3.96 1.15 -28.42
N GLY A 407 -3.53 -0.03 -28.85
CA GLY A 407 -2.62 -0.22 -29.98
C GLY A 407 -2.27 -1.70 -30.19
N GLY A 408 -2.08 -2.11 -31.45
CA GLY A 408 -1.87 -3.53 -31.80
C GLY A 408 -2.99 -4.43 -31.27
N SER A 409 -2.64 -5.41 -30.44
CA SER A 409 -3.58 -6.30 -29.72
C SER A 409 -3.93 -5.83 -28.30
N VAL A 410 -3.45 -4.66 -27.87
CA VAL A 410 -3.66 -4.11 -26.52
C VAL A 410 -4.83 -3.13 -26.54
N SER A 411 -5.77 -3.31 -25.61
CA SER A 411 -6.87 -2.39 -25.37
C SER A 411 -7.19 -2.39 -23.88
N LEU A 412 -6.76 -1.34 -23.18
CA LEU A 412 -6.89 -1.18 -21.72
C LEU A 412 -7.82 -0.02 -21.39
N THR A 413 -8.65 -0.18 -20.37
CA THR A 413 -9.50 0.89 -19.82
C THR A 413 -9.40 0.95 -18.30
N ALA A 414 -8.83 2.03 -17.79
CA ALA A 414 -8.84 2.37 -16.37
C ALA A 414 -9.88 3.50 -16.16
N GLY A 415 -11.09 3.10 -15.78
CA GLY A 415 -12.25 3.98 -15.69
C GLY A 415 -12.08 5.06 -14.62
N GLY A 416 -12.68 6.24 -14.87
CA GLY A 416 -12.59 7.40 -13.99
C GLY A 416 -13.43 7.22 -12.72
N GLY A 417 -12.89 7.64 -11.58
CA GLY A 417 -13.60 7.66 -10.30
C GLY A 417 -14.79 8.61 -10.30
N LYS A 418 -15.86 8.26 -9.59
CA LYS A 418 -17.09 9.06 -9.52
C LYS A 418 -17.04 10.09 -8.39
N LYS A 419 -17.84 11.15 -8.55
CA LYS A 419 -17.99 12.26 -7.62
C LYS A 419 -18.50 11.85 -6.25
N GLY A 420 -18.05 12.56 -5.22
CA GLY A 420 -18.72 12.60 -3.93
C GLY A 420 -20.12 13.21 -4.06
N ASN A 421 -21.01 12.79 -3.16
CA ASN A 421 -22.38 13.28 -3.05
C ASN A 421 -22.51 14.24 -1.86
N ALA A 422 -23.39 15.22 -1.97
CA ALA A 422 -23.81 16.09 -0.88
C ALA A 422 -25.29 15.90 -0.58
N ALA A 423 -25.65 15.98 0.70
CA ALA A 423 -27.03 16.02 1.16
C ALA A 423 -27.19 17.08 2.25
N VAL A 424 -28.28 17.85 2.16
CA VAL A 424 -28.71 18.78 3.21
C VAL A 424 -30.17 18.46 3.50
N GLY A 425 -30.52 18.29 4.78
CA GLY A 425 -31.83 17.81 5.18
C GLY A 425 -32.29 18.34 6.52
N THR A 426 -33.61 18.35 6.73
CA THR A 426 -34.27 18.64 8.01
C THR A 426 -34.79 17.38 8.69
N THR A 427 -35.05 16.32 7.90
CA THR A 427 -35.54 14.99 8.31
C THR A 427 -34.58 14.24 9.22
N ASN A 428 -35.12 13.31 10.03
CA ASN A 428 -34.37 12.60 11.09
C ASN A 428 -33.10 11.87 10.63
N SER A 429 -32.97 11.52 9.36
CA SER A 429 -31.68 11.17 8.76
C SER A 429 -31.35 12.03 7.54
N THR A 430 -30.07 12.22 7.27
CA THR A 430 -29.49 12.89 6.09
C THR A 430 -28.24 12.10 5.70
N VAL A 431 -28.19 11.59 4.46
CA VAL A 431 -27.13 10.67 4.00
C VAL A 431 -26.55 11.16 2.69
N ALA A 432 -25.25 11.43 2.68
CA ALA A 432 -24.44 11.51 1.48
C ALA A 432 -23.75 10.17 1.26
N THR A 433 -24.25 9.39 0.30
CA THR A 433 -23.69 8.07 -0.02
C THR A 433 -22.26 8.19 -0.56
N GLY A 434 -21.42 7.22 -0.22
CA GLY A 434 -20.08 7.07 -0.78
C GLY A 434 -20.11 6.90 -2.30
N ALA A 435 -19.16 7.53 -2.98
CA ALA A 435 -18.99 7.45 -4.41
C ALA A 435 -18.49 6.05 -4.80
N ALA A 436 -19.02 5.46 -5.89
CA ALA A 436 -18.51 4.19 -6.43
C ALA A 436 -17.25 4.44 -7.27
N GLY A 437 -16.20 3.63 -7.07
CA GLY A 437 -14.94 3.78 -7.81
C GLY A 437 -15.02 3.41 -9.29
N GLY A 438 -13.98 3.80 -10.03
CA GLY A 438 -13.87 3.55 -11.46
C GLY A 438 -13.71 2.07 -11.83
N THR A 439 -14.12 1.69 -13.04
CA THR A 439 -13.93 0.33 -13.57
C THR A 439 -12.47 0.07 -13.96
N ALA A 440 -12.11 -1.20 -14.18
CA ALA A 440 -10.81 -1.59 -14.74
C ALA A 440 -11.00 -2.79 -15.66
N SER A 441 -10.44 -2.75 -16.88
CA SER A 441 -10.53 -3.85 -17.85
C SER A 441 -9.39 -3.85 -18.88
N GLY A 442 -9.18 -5.03 -19.51
CA GLY A 442 -8.23 -5.26 -20.60
C GLY A 442 -6.83 -5.70 -20.17
N GLY A 443 -6.44 -5.48 -18.91
CA GLY A 443 -5.16 -5.91 -18.36
C GLY A 443 -5.11 -7.40 -18.01
N ASP A 444 -3.92 -7.86 -17.65
CA ASP A 444 -3.73 -9.15 -16.96
C ASP A 444 -4.18 -9.05 -15.51
N PHE A 445 -4.01 -7.86 -14.90
CA PHE A 445 -4.59 -7.50 -13.61
C PHE A 445 -5.47 -6.27 -13.77
N ASN A 446 -6.69 -6.35 -13.23
CA ASN A 446 -7.72 -5.31 -13.34
C ASN A 446 -8.28 -5.03 -11.96
N PHE A 447 -8.00 -3.85 -11.42
CA PHE A 447 -8.37 -3.48 -10.05
C PHE A 447 -9.34 -2.29 -10.09
N PRO A 448 -10.64 -2.51 -9.84
CA PRO A 448 -11.63 -1.43 -9.74
C PRO A 448 -11.24 -0.43 -8.66
N GLY A 449 -11.43 0.85 -8.95
CA GLY A 449 -11.11 1.96 -8.05
C GLY A 449 -11.86 1.85 -6.72
N SER A 450 -11.31 2.47 -5.70
CA SER A 450 -11.90 2.42 -4.36
C SER A 450 -13.04 3.41 -4.23
N ALA A 451 -14.17 2.94 -3.68
CA ALA A 451 -15.28 3.78 -3.29
C ALA A 451 -14.92 4.73 -2.12
N SER A 452 -15.68 5.81 -1.90
CA SER A 452 -15.48 6.67 -0.72
C SER A 452 -16.40 6.31 0.45
N GLY A 453 -16.09 6.83 1.64
CA GLY A 453 -16.95 6.80 2.82
C GLY A 453 -18.30 7.45 2.58
N SER A 454 -19.37 6.87 3.14
CA SER A 454 -20.67 7.52 3.26
C SER A 454 -20.68 8.43 4.50
N ALA A 455 -21.27 9.61 4.36
CA ALA A 455 -21.52 10.53 5.46
C ALA A 455 -23.00 10.44 5.86
N THR A 456 -23.26 9.91 7.06
CA THR A 456 -24.60 9.66 7.61
C THR A 456 -24.80 10.50 8.87
N VAL A 457 -25.86 11.28 8.89
CA VAL A 457 -26.29 12.07 10.05
C VAL A 457 -27.69 11.64 10.47
N THR A 458 -27.86 11.18 11.70
CA THR A 458 -29.14 10.72 12.27
C THR A 458 -29.41 11.42 13.61
N LEU A 459 -30.66 11.84 13.85
CA LEU A 459 -31.09 12.43 15.12
C LEU A 459 -32.26 11.66 15.73
N THR A 460 -32.19 11.46 17.04
CA THR A 460 -33.25 10.82 17.86
C THR A 460 -34.14 11.86 18.57
N ALA A 461 -33.66 13.10 18.69
CA ALA A 461 -34.38 14.25 19.28
C ALA A 461 -33.94 15.55 18.57
N GLY A 462 -34.55 16.69 18.92
CA GLY A 462 -34.21 17.99 18.32
C GLY A 462 -34.01 19.08 19.36
N ALA A 463 -33.20 20.12 19.10
CA ALA A 463 -32.26 20.33 17.99
C ALA A 463 -30.81 20.03 18.47
N VAL A 464 -29.66 20.45 17.91
CA VAL A 464 -29.26 21.39 16.85
C VAL A 464 -27.89 20.94 16.31
N ASN A 465 -27.59 21.20 15.03
CA ASN A 465 -26.28 21.00 14.35
C ASN A 465 -25.65 19.60 14.42
N ALA A 466 -25.57 18.95 13.26
CA ALA A 466 -24.86 17.69 13.09
C ALA A 466 -24.28 17.61 11.66
N ASN A 467 -22.96 17.40 11.55
CA ASN A 467 -22.22 17.45 10.28
C ASN A 467 -21.30 16.25 10.07
N ALA A 468 -21.30 15.72 8.85
CA ALA A 468 -20.47 14.57 8.46
C ALA A 468 -19.74 14.84 7.13
N ALA A 469 -18.41 14.72 7.14
CA ALA A 469 -17.56 14.85 5.95
C ALA A 469 -16.63 13.63 5.79
N THR A 470 -16.73 12.87 4.69
CA THR A 470 -15.78 11.74 4.47
C THR A 470 -14.57 12.16 3.65
N GLY A 471 -13.42 11.54 3.91
CA GLY A 471 -12.24 11.70 3.05
C GLY A 471 -12.40 11.06 1.68
N GLY A 472 -11.51 11.39 0.75
CA GLY A 472 -11.42 10.73 -0.56
C GLY A 472 -10.80 9.34 -0.45
N ALA A 473 -11.11 8.48 -1.43
CA ALA A 473 -10.57 7.13 -1.50
C ALA A 473 -9.12 7.07 -2.04
N ALA A 474 -8.50 5.89 -1.95
CA ALA A 474 -7.15 5.60 -2.44
C ALA A 474 -7.14 4.64 -3.65
N VAL A 475 -6.09 4.63 -4.45
CA VAL A 475 -5.95 3.69 -5.59
C VAL A 475 -5.69 2.26 -5.07
N PRO A 476 -6.31 1.21 -5.64
CA PRO A 476 -6.21 -0.19 -5.17
C PRO A 476 -4.85 -0.85 -5.50
N TYR A 477 -3.73 -0.20 -5.18
CA TYR A 477 -2.40 -0.60 -5.66
C TYR A 477 -1.92 -1.99 -5.16
N LYS A 478 -2.46 -2.45 -4.02
CA LYS A 478 -2.25 -3.79 -3.43
C LYS A 478 -3.35 -4.79 -3.83
N GLY A 479 -4.12 -4.48 -4.87
CA GLY A 479 -5.26 -5.29 -5.33
C GLY A 479 -6.53 -5.21 -4.47
N VAL A 480 -6.49 -4.46 -3.36
CA VAL A 480 -7.63 -4.26 -2.45
C VAL A 480 -8.14 -2.83 -2.55
N ALA A 481 -9.46 -2.66 -2.73
CA ALA A 481 -10.13 -1.38 -2.79
C ALA A 481 -10.23 -0.71 -1.40
N ASN A 482 -9.26 0.13 -1.07
CA ASN A 482 -9.19 0.89 0.18
C ASN A 482 -10.15 2.08 0.18
N LYS A 483 -11.39 1.80 0.63
CA LYS A 483 -12.43 2.79 0.93
C LYS A 483 -11.98 3.78 2.01
N SER A 484 -12.35 5.05 1.90
CA SER A 484 -12.25 5.98 3.04
C SER A 484 -13.30 5.69 4.11
N GLY A 485 -13.05 6.10 5.34
CA GLY A 485 -13.90 5.82 6.50
C GLY A 485 -15.30 6.40 6.34
N ASP A 486 -16.31 5.59 6.69
CA ASP A 486 -17.67 6.05 6.88
C ASP A 486 -17.74 6.99 8.10
N VAL A 487 -18.61 8.00 8.02
CA VAL A 487 -18.87 8.92 9.12
C VAL A 487 -20.32 8.76 9.55
N VAL A 488 -20.53 8.42 10.83
CA VAL A 488 -21.86 8.26 11.43
C VAL A 488 -21.98 9.21 12.60
N VAL A 489 -22.77 10.26 12.42
CA VAL A 489 -23.14 11.19 13.49
C VAL A 489 -24.52 10.82 14.02
N SER A 490 -24.61 10.49 15.30
CA SER A 490 -25.86 10.17 15.99
C SER A 490 -26.03 11.08 17.20
N THR A 491 -27.12 11.83 17.28
CA THR A 491 -27.31 12.79 18.38
C THR A 491 -28.73 12.85 18.94
N ASN A 492 -28.79 13.16 20.24
CA ASN A 492 -30.00 13.35 21.03
C ASN A 492 -30.18 14.84 21.41
N GLY A 493 -29.46 15.74 20.74
CA GLY A 493 -29.30 17.15 21.10
C GLY A 493 -28.22 17.42 22.17
N THR A 494 -27.81 18.66 22.44
CA THR A 494 -28.31 19.94 21.85
C THR A 494 -27.21 20.97 21.54
N GLY A 495 -26.17 20.64 20.75
CA GLY A 495 -25.57 21.65 19.86
C GLY A 495 -24.11 21.49 19.44
N GLY A 496 -23.87 20.96 18.24
CA GLY A 496 -22.60 21.17 17.52
C GLY A 496 -21.80 19.91 17.18
N VAL A 497 -22.47 18.81 16.82
CA VAL A 497 -21.82 17.51 16.61
C VAL A 497 -21.11 17.41 15.26
N GLN A 498 -19.86 16.94 15.25
CA GLN A 498 -19.01 16.96 14.06
C GLN A 498 -18.16 15.69 13.88
N GLY A 499 -18.25 15.08 12.70
CA GLY A 499 -17.36 13.99 12.28
C GLY A 499 -16.70 14.26 10.93
N ALA A 500 -15.37 14.08 10.86
CA ALA A 500 -14.65 14.06 9.58
C ALA A 500 -13.70 12.85 9.47
N SER A 501 -13.92 11.96 8.51
CA SER A 501 -12.96 10.88 8.26
C SER A 501 -11.74 11.37 7.49
N GLY A 502 -10.61 10.71 7.73
CA GLY A 502 -9.44 10.89 6.89
C GLY A 502 -9.66 10.33 5.48
N GLY A 503 -8.84 10.76 4.53
CA GLY A 503 -8.70 10.11 3.25
C GLY A 503 -8.08 8.73 3.44
N ALA A 504 -8.45 7.78 2.58
CA ALA A 504 -7.85 6.46 2.65
C ALA A 504 -6.34 6.55 2.37
N GLY A 505 -5.56 5.77 3.13
CA GLY A 505 -4.13 5.63 2.90
C GLY A 505 -3.89 4.70 1.72
N ILE A 506 -2.74 4.85 1.07
CA ILE A 506 -2.29 3.92 0.03
C ILE A 506 -2.33 2.46 0.57
N GLY A 507 -1.76 2.25 1.76
CA GLY A 507 -1.69 0.96 2.44
C GLY A 507 -2.96 0.44 3.13
N GLY A 508 -4.06 1.20 3.19
CA GLY A 508 -5.27 0.74 3.90
C GLY A 508 -6.41 1.76 4.00
N LYS A 509 -7.60 1.29 4.37
CA LYS A 509 -8.73 2.18 4.72
C LYS A 509 -8.32 3.19 5.81
N SER A 510 -8.96 4.36 5.77
CA SER A 510 -9.00 5.26 6.93
C SER A 510 -10.12 4.86 7.88
N GLY A 511 -9.88 5.03 9.17
CA GLY A 511 -10.82 4.69 10.24
C GLY A 511 -12.15 5.41 10.08
N ASN A 512 -13.22 4.67 10.36
CA ASN A 512 -14.57 5.17 10.47
C ASN A 512 -14.69 6.10 11.68
N VAL A 513 -15.56 7.10 11.58
CA VAL A 513 -15.79 8.09 12.64
C VAL A 513 -17.23 8.01 13.08
N THR A 514 -17.46 7.47 14.27
CA THR A 514 -18.77 7.45 14.92
C THR A 514 -18.80 8.49 16.04
N VAL A 515 -19.79 9.38 16.04
CA VAL A 515 -19.89 10.50 16.99
C VAL A 515 -21.22 10.45 17.72
N PHE A 516 -21.18 10.56 19.05
CA PHE A 516 -22.34 10.60 19.95
C PHE A 516 -22.25 11.83 20.87
N GLY A 517 -23.32 12.62 20.93
CA GLY A 517 -23.34 13.88 21.71
C GLY A 517 -22.43 14.97 21.12
N ASP A 518 -22.24 16.07 21.85
CA ASP A 518 -21.48 17.25 21.40
C ASP A 518 -19.96 17.01 21.42
N ALA A 519 -19.51 16.17 20.48
CA ALA A 519 -18.13 15.78 20.26
C ALA A 519 -17.63 16.14 18.85
N SER A 520 -16.30 16.24 18.75
CA SER A 520 -15.56 16.55 17.52
C SER A 520 -14.53 15.44 17.28
N ALA A 521 -14.71 14.65 16.23
CA ALA A 521 -13.87 13.48 15.97
C ALA A 521 -13.36 13.43 14.53
N SER A 522 -12.08 13.08 14.39
CA SER A 522 -11.44 12.85 13.09
C SER A 522 -10.42 11.73 13.12
N ALA A 523 -10.41 10.93 12.06
CA ALA A 523 -9.43 9.88 11.80
C ALA A 523 -8.43 10.31 10.72
N GLY A 524 -7.35 9.55 10.55
CA GLY A 524 -6.34 9.76 9.51
C GLY A 524 -5.51 8.50 9.26
N ALA A 525 -5.25 8.17 8.00
CA ALA A 525 -4.48 6.99 7.61
C ALA A 525 -3.01 7.32 7.30
N SER A 526 -2.14 6.35 7.59
CA SER A 526 -0.73 6.38 7.19
C SER A 526 -0.58 5.84 5.75
N ALA A 527 0.53 6.17 5.09
CA ALA A 527 0.87 5.61 3.78
C ALA A 527 1.03 4.08 3.84
N LEU A 528 1.61 3.60 4.94
CA LEU A 528 2.20 2.26 5.04
C LEU A 528 1.33 1.27 5.82
N ALA A 529 0.38 1.76 6.61
CA ALA A 529 -0.56 0.96 7.39
C ALA A 529 -1.98 1.55 7.30
N PRO A 530 -3.04 0.72 7.33
CA PRO A 530 -4.39 1.21 7.63
C PRO A 530 -4.35 1.99 8.95
N SER A 531 -5.17 3.03 9.10
CA SER A 531 -5.40 3.52 10.46
C SER A 531 -6.16 2.45 11.24
N ALA A 532 -5.96 2.40 12.54
CA ALA A 532 -6.98 1.79 13.37
C ALA A 532 -8.31 2.51 13.10
N ASP A 533 -9.40 1.75 12.99
CA ASP A 533 -10.70 2.27 13.36
C ASP A 533 -10.63 2.83 14.78
N ALA A 534 -11.54 3.74 15.14
CA ALA A 534 -11.71 4.15 16.54
C ALA A 534 -11.94 2.94 17.49
N THR A 535 -12.30 1.78 16.94
CA THR A 535 -12.16 0.45 17.59
C THR A 535 -11.59 -0.64 16.64
N SER A 536 -10.25 -0.74 16.56
CA SER A 536 -9.43 -1.98 16.50
C SER A 536 -9.35 -2.93 15.27
N SER A 537 -8.09 -3.35 15.00
CA SER A 537 -7.61 -4.58 14.33
C SER A 537 -7.43 -4.61 12.79
N ILE A 538 -6.49 -5.46 12.33
CA ILE A 538 -5.86 -5.42 10.99
C ILE A 538 -5.71 -6.84 10.41
N GLY A 539 -5.94 -6.99 9.10
CA GLY A 539 -5.47 -8.12 8.30
C GLY A 539 -4.50 -7.64 7.20
N ALA A 540 -3.33 -8.26 7.09
CA ALA A 540 -2.33 -7.93 6.07
C ALA A 540 -2.52 -8.81 4.81
N ALA A 541 -2.74 -8.18 3.65
CA ALA A 541 -2.72 -8.87 2.37
C ALA A 541 -1.27 -9.13 1.93
N PRO A 542 -0.94 -10.31 1.35
CA PRO A 542 0.40 -10.60 0.85
C PRO A 542 0.75 -9.67 -0.31
N VAL A 543 1.95 -9.10 -0.26
CA VAL A 543 2.52 -8.32 -1.38
C VAL A 543 3.30 -9.27 -2.27
N LEU A 544 3.19 -9.12 -3.59
CA LEU A 544 4.10 -9.78 -4.54
C LEU A 544 5.45 -9.05 -4.48
N ASP A 545 6.47 -9.68 -3.89
CA ASP A 545 7.77 -9.04 -3.60
C ASP A 545 8.42 -8.39 -4.84
N ASP A 546 8.28 -9.01 -6.02
CA ASP A 546 8.82 -8.48 -7.29
C ASP A 546 8.25 -7.08 -7.64
N PHE A 547 7.01 -6.79 -7.25
CA PHE A 547 6.37 -5.49 -7.53
C PHE A 547 6.99 -4.33 -6.73
N VAL A 548 7.59 -4.63 -5.56
CA VAL A 548 8.30 -3.63 -4.75
C VAL A 548 9.56 -3.15 -5.47
N SER A 549 10.25 -4.03 -6.20
CA SER A 549 11.46 -3.69 -6.96
C SER A 549 11.16 -2.68 -8.09
N VAL A 550 10.07 -2.90 -8.83
CA VAL A 550 9.63 -2.02 -9.92
C VAL A 550 9.24 -0.64 -9.39
N LEU A 551 8.53 -0.60 -8.26
CA LEU A 551 8.09 0.67 -7.66
C LEU A 551 9.23 1.47 -7.04
N ALA A 552 10.24 0.81 -6.46
CA ALA A 552 11.43 1.46 -5.90
C ALA A 552 12.36 2.07 -6.98
N ALA A 553 12.31 1.56 -8.22
CA ALA A 553 13.06 2.09 -9.34
C ALA A 553 12.44 3.35 -9.99
N VAL A 554 11.16 3.64 -9.73
CA VAL A 554 10.52 4.88 -10.22
C VAL A 554 10.79 6.03 -9.25
N PRO A 555 11.15 7.25 -9.70
CA PRO A 555 11.22 8.44 -8.84
C PRO A 555 9.83 8.98 -8.44
N LEU A 556 8.89 8.09 -8.12
CA LEU A 556 7.58 8.40 -7.56
C LEU A 556 7.69 8.45 -6.03
N GLN A 557 7.66 9.66 -5.45
CA GLN A 557 7.43 9.80 -4.02
C GLN A 557 6.00 9.35 -3.67
N LEU A 558 5.87 8.07 -3.30
CA LEU A 558 4.66 7.48 -2.70
C LEU A 558 4.33 8.08 -1.31
N LEU A 559 5.18 8.96 -0.81
CA LEU A 559 5.02 9.74 0.42
C LEU A 559 4.11 10.95 0.17
N GLY A 560 2.80 10.72 0.11
CA GLY A 560 1.82 11.81 0.17
C GLY A 560 1.86 12.54 1.52
N ALA A 561 1.53 13.83 1.59
CA ALA A 561 1.57 14.61 2.83
C ALA A 561 0.23 14.51 3.59
N GLY A 562 0.19 13.68 4.63
CA GLY A 562 -0.90 13.71 5.60
C GLY A 562 -0.68 14.84 6.61
N THR A 563 -1.72 15.65 6.86
CA THR A 563 -1.77 16.49 8.06
C THR A 563 -2.07 15.63 9.30
N ASN A 564 -1.79 16.14 10.51
CA ASN A 564 -2.37 15.56 11.72
C ASN A 564 -3.86 15.93 11.84
N ALA A 565 -4.64 15.16 12.59
CA ALA A 565 -6.04 15.46 12.87
C ALA A 565 -6.15 16.73 13.74
N ALA A 566 -6.64 17.82 13.17
CA ALA A 566 -6.56 19.14 13.78
C ALA A 566 -7.79 19.44 14.65
N THR A 567 -7.79 18.98 15.91
CA THR A 567 -8.77 19.40 16.92
C THR A 567 -8.26 20.60 17.71
N ASN A 568 -8.64 21.80 17.27
CA ASN A 568 -8.67 23.04 18.05
C ASN A 568 -7.35 23.54 18.67
N SER A 569 -6.23 23.47 17.93
CA SER A 569 -5.03 24.32 18.12
C SER A 569 -4.17 24.38 16.86
N ALA A 570 -3.29 25.37 16.77
CA ALA A 570 -2.59 25.70 15.52
C ALA A 570 -1.54 24.66 15.08
N SER A 571 -1.53 24.38 13.77
CA SER A 571 -0.39 23.95 12.95
C SER A 571 0.72 23.12 13.62
N GLN A 572 0.64 21.79 13.50
CA GLN A 572 1.80 20.91 13.70
C GLN A 572 2.03 19.93 12.54
N SER A 573 3.29 19.51 12.39
CA SER A 573 3.94 19.02 11.16
C SER A 573 3.19 17.90 10.40
N PRO A 574 3.27 17.86 9.06
CA PRO A 574 2.74 16.75 8.26
C PRO A 574 3.56 15.45 8.40
N GLY A 575 2.86 14.30 8.35
CA GLY A 575 3.40 12.94 8.32
C GLY A 575 2.78 12.13 7.16
N ALA A 576 3.46 11.09 6.67
CA ALA A 576 3.14 10.59 5.33
C ALA A 576 1.85 9.74 5.20
N GLY A 577 0.98 10.09 4.24
CA GLY A 577 0.35 9.12 3.34
C GLY A 577 -1.17 9.06 3.19
N GLY A 578 -1.92 9.82 3.98
CA GLY A 578 -3.36 10.01 3.83
C GLY A 578 -3.77 11.31 4.52
N GLY A 579 -4.66 12.10 3.92
CA GLY A 579 -5.06 13.37 4.54
C GLY A 579 -5.91 13.13 5.79
N SER A 580 -5.56 13.75 6.92
CA SER A 580 -6.41 13.72 8.12
C SER A 580 -7.74 14.43 7.91
N GLY A 581 -8.78 13.97 8.60
CA GLY A 581 -10.00 14.75 8.75
C GLY A 581 -9.71 16.07 9.50
N GLY A 582 -10.37 17.15 9.08
CA GLY A 582 -10.36 18.44 9.78
C GLY A 582 -11.71 18.70 10.46
N VAL A 583 -11.70 19.16 11.71
CA VAL A 583 -12.90 19.41 12.54
C VAL A 583 -12.76 20.75 13.24
N PHE A 584 -13.81 21.58 13.24
CA PHE A 584 -13.63 22.99 13.59
C PHE A 584 -14.83 23.63 14.32
N THR A 585 -14.58 24.22 15.49
CA THR A 585 -15.63 24.56 16.49
C THR A 585 -15.67 26.03 16.92
N SER A 586 -14.76 26.90 16.45
CA SER A 586 -14.60 28.27 16.95
C SER A 586 -14.79 29.31 15.84
N PRO A 587 -15.58 30.40 16.03
CA PRO A 587 -15.76 31.41 15.00
C PRO A 587 -14.45 32.18 14.71
N GLY A 588 -14.10 32.32 13.42
CA GLY A 588 -13.17 33.37 12.96
C GLY A 588 -11.93 32.96 12.15
N THR A 589 -11.68 31.68 11.86
CA THR A 589 -10.53 31.26 11.04
C THR A 589 -10.87 30.21 9.98
N ASN A 590 -9.88 29.86 9.13
CA ASN A 590 -9.99 28.90 8.05
C ASN A 590 -9.55 27.50 8.51
N ALA A 591 -10.21 26.44 8.03
CA ALA A 591 -9.82 25.05 8.30
C ALA A 591 -9.60 24.26 7.00
N ASN A 592 -8.44 23.62 6.87
CA ASN A 592 -8.01 22.91 5.67
C ASN A 592 -7.58 21.47 6.00
N SER A 593 -7.81 20.50 5.12
CA SER A 593 -7.16 19.17 5.17
C SER A 593 -5.94 19.09 4.24
N GLY A 594 -4.97 18.23 4.58
CA GLY A 594 -3.75 18.04 3.79
C GLY A 594 -4.00 17.51 2.38
N GLY A 595 -3.26 18.06 1.40
CA GLY A 595 -3.26 17.61 0.00
C GLY A 595 -2.39 16.37 -0.22
N ALA A 596 -2.85 15.44 -1.06
CA ALA A 596 -2.11 14.20 -1.35
C ALA A 596 -1.34 14.30 -2.69
N VAL A 597 -0.09 13.84 -2.70
CA VAL A 597 0.78 13.91 -3.88
C VAL A 597 0.48 12.77 -4.86
N MET A 598 0.39 11.54 -4.34
CA MET A 598 0.22 10.31 -5.12
C MET A 598 -0.76 9.36 -4.42
N LEU A 599 -1.71 8.80 -5.18
CA LEU A 599 -2.52 7.59 -4.91
C LEU A 599 -3.41 7.53 -3.65
N GLY A 600 -3.07 8.18 -2.54
CA GLY A 600 -3.90 8.30 -1.33
C GLY A 600 -4.89 9.45 -1.42
N GLY A 601 -5.97 9.39 -0.64
CA GLY A 601 -7.00 10.43 -0.61
C GLY A 601 -6.73 11.54 0.41
N THR A 602 -7.41 12.69 0.26
CA THR A 602 -7.41 13.76 1.27
C THR A 602 -8.55 13.61 2.27
N GLY A 603 -8.41 14.18 3.46
CA GLY A 603 -9.42 14.07 4.50
C GLY A 603 -10.62 14.97 4.27
N GLY A 604 -11.77 14.56 4.81
CA GLY A 604 -12.95 15.41 4.85
C GLY A 604 -12.73 16.61 5.78
N VAL A 605 -13.45 17.70 5.56
CA VAL A 605 -13.42 18.86 6.46
C VAL A 605 -14.83 19.17 6.94
N THR A 606 -15.01 19.24 8.24
CA THR A 606 -16.27 19.66 8.85
C THR A 606 -16.05 20.86 9.77
N GLY A 607 -17.08 21.70 9.89
CA GLY A 607 -17.09 22.82 10.83
C GLY A 607 -18.47 23.10 11.41
N TYR A 608 -18.53 23.98 12.41
CA TYR A 608 -19.73 24.65 12.89
C TYR A 608 -19.50 26.16 12.90
N ALA A 609 -20.46 26.92 12.38
CA ALA A 609 -20.40 28.38 12.35
C ALA A 609 -21.42 29.00 13.30
N SER A 610 -20.95 29.90 14.19
CA SER A 610 -21.79 30.89 14.88
C SER A 610 -21.70 32.29 14.24
N SER A 611 -20.81 32.48 13.26
CA SER A 611 -20.59 33.75 12.54
C SER A 611 -20.38 33.52 11.04
N SER A 612 -20.58 34.57 10.24
CA SER A 612 -20.17 34.61 8.84
C SER A 612 -18.64 34.68 8.66
N GLY A 613 -18.16 34.38 7.45
CA GLY A 613 -16.78 34.60 7.02
C GLY A 613 -15.87 33.36 7.04
N MET A 614 -16.37 32.18 7.42
CA MET A 614 -15.55 30.96 7.48
C MET A 614 -15.16 30.44 6.10
N THR A 615 -13.94 29.89 5.99
CA THR A 615 -13.49 29.14 4.80
C THR A 615 -13.07 27.72 5.21
N LEU A 616 -13.62 26.71 4.54
CA LEU A 616 -13.33 25.29 4.76
C LEU A 616 -12.86 24.65 3.45
N ILE A 617 -11.68 24.01 3.42
CA ILE A 617 -11.07 23.49 2.19
C ILE A 617 -10.59 22.05 2.38
N SER A 618 -11.13 21.08 1.65
CA SER A 618 -10.48 19.76 1.56
C SER A 618 -9.29 19.83 0.58
N GLY A 619 -8.20 19.16 0.90
CA GLY A 619 -7.01 19.15 0.05
C GLY A 619 -7.31 18.59 -1.35
N SER A 620 -6.67 19.14 -2.37
CA SER A 620 -6.61 18.52 -3.70
C SER A 620 -5.64 17.34 -3.73
N VAL A 621 -5.82 16.42 -4.68
CA VAL A 621 -4.84 15.39 -5.02
C VAL A 621 -4.17 15.70 -6.35
N ILE A 622 -2.87 15.39 -6.49
CA ILE A 622 -2.16 15.58 -7.78
C ILE A 622 -2.39 14.39 -8.72
N TYR A 623 -2.19 13.14 -8.27
CA TYR A 623 -2.37 11.94 -9.10
C TYR A 623 -3.14 10.79 -8.40
N GLY A 624 -4.09 10.17 -9.10
CA GLY A 624 -4.77 8.91 -8.78
C GLY A 624 -5.72 8.86 -7.56
N GLY A 625 -5.36 9.48 -6.44
CA GLY A 625 -6.21 9.55 -5.22
C GLY A 625 -7.34 10.58 -5.34
N ALA A 626 -8.35 10.51 -4.48
CA ALA A 626 -9.51 11.41 -4.52
C ALA A 626 -9.53 12.46 -3.39
N SER A 627 -10.28 13.56 -3.56
CA SER A 627 -10.44 14.59 -2.51
C SER A 627 -11.58 14.29 -1.53
N GLY A 628 -11.44 14.75 -0.29
CA GLY A 628 -12.48 14.65 0.75
C GLY A 628 -13.66 15.60 0.53
N GLY A 629 -14.83 15.27 1.09
CA GLY A 629 -15.98 16.17 1.13
C GLY A 629 -15.83 17.28 2.17
N VAL A 630 -16.66 18.32 2.08
CA VAL A 630 -16.70 19.43 3.05
C VAL A 630 -18.12 19.69 3.52
N SER A 631 -18.34 19.75 4.84
CA SER A 631 -19.66 20.01 5.43
C SER A 631 -19.64 21.12 6.48
N LEU A 632 -20.70 21.92 6.52
CA LEU A 632 -20.94 22.96 7.52
C LEU A 632 -22.41 22.99 7.92
N SER A 633 -22.70 23.16 9.21
CA SER A 633 -23.99 23.65 9.68
C SER A 633 -23.83 24.90 10.52
N SER A 634 -24.89 25.70 10.58
CA SER A 634 -24.97 26.88 11.43
C SER A 634 -26.36 27.04 12.04
N ASN A 635 -26.40 27.63 13.24
CA ASN A 635 -27.64 28.14 13.83
C ASN A 635 -28.14 29.44 13.17
N VAL A 636 -27.28 30.12 12.42
CA VAL A 636 -27.57 31.40 11.76
C VAL A 636 -27.38 31.27 10.25
N ASN A 637 -27.83 32.28 9.49
CA ASN A 637 -27.53 32.39 8.06
C ASN A 637 -26.11 32.95 7.85
N SER A 638 -25.10 32.17 8.24
CA SER A 638 -23.68 32.49 8.04
C SER A 638 -23.30 32.37 6.56
N SER A 639 -22.57 33.36 6.01
CA SER A 639 -21.84 33.17 4.76
C SER A 639 -20.55 32.38 5.01
N ALA A 640 -20.27 31.41 4.17
CA ALA A 640 -19.06 30.59 4.24
C ALA A 640 -18.61 30.14 2.84
N THR A 641 -17.30 29.99 2.67
CA THR A 641 -16.68 29.45 1.46
C THR A 641 -16.26 28.00 1.73
N LEU A 642 -17.00 27.05 1.18
CA LEU A 642 -16.64 25.62 1.25
C LEU A 642 -16.08 25.18 -0.10
N THR A 643 -14.89 24.58 -0.11
CA THR A 643 -14.25 24.05 -1.33
C THR A 643 -13.81 22.62 -1.12
N SER A 644 -14.39 21.68 -1.86
CA SER A 644 -13.77 20.38 -2.04
C SER A 644 -12.66 20.49 -3.11
N GLY A 645 -11.46 20.01 -2.81
CA GLY A 645 -10.32 20.02 -3.73
C GLY A 645 -10.52 19.16 -4.99
N ASP A 646 -9.57 19.25 -5.92
CA ASP A 646 -9.55 18.39 -7.11
C ASP A 646 -9.29 16.92 -6.75
N GLY A 647 -9.92 16.00 -7.48
CA GLY A 647 -9.43 14.63 -7.58
C GLY A 647 -8.09 14.55 -8.34
N GLY A 648 -7.35 13.46 -8.14
CA GLY A 648 -6.04 13.26 -8.77
C GLY A 648 -6.13 12.96 -10.26
N ALA A 649 -5.15 13.46 -11.02
CA ALA A 649 -5.00 13.19 -12.44
C ALA A 649 -4.65 11.72 -12.72
N ALA A 650 -5.05 11.26 -13.90
CA ALA A 650 -4.59 10.01 -14.48
C ALA A 650 -3.10 10.06 -14.86
N PHE A 651 -2.48 8.90 -14.95
CA PHE A 651 -1.13 8.72 -15.52
C PHE A 651 -0.93 7.27 -15.96
N ALA A 652 0.13 7.03 -16.75
CA ALA A 652 0.62 5.70 -17.04
C ALA A 652 2.11 5.57 -16.67
N ILE A 653 2.52 4.36 -16.29
CA ILE A 653 3.93 3.96 -16.22
C ILE A 653 4.14 2.88 -17.28
N ILE A 654 5.11 3.05 -18.17
CA ILE A 654 5.55 2.00 -19.09
C ILE A 654 6.98 1.60 -18.72
N VAL A 655 7.18 0.30 -18.54
CA VAL A 655 8.46 -0.34 -18.26
C VAL A 655 8.87 -1.11 -19.51
N SER A 656 10.02 -0.78 -20.09
CA SER A 656 10.63 -1.49 -21.23
C SER A 656 11.43 -2.71 -20.75
N PRO A 657 11.79 -3.64 -21.66
CA PRO A 657 12.89 -4.56 -21.40
C PRO A 657 14.23 -3.79 -21.24
#